data_AF-A0A8C3PPY6-F1
#
_entry.id   AF-A0A8C3PPY6-F1
#
_cell.length_a   1.000
_cell.length_b   1.000
_cell.length_c   1.000
_cell.angle_alpha   90.00
_cell.angle_beta   90.00
_cell.angle_gamma   90.00
#
_symmetry.space_group_name_H-M   'P 1'
#
loop_
_entity.id
_entity.type
_entity.pdbx_description
1 polymer ?
#
loop_
_entity_poly.entity_id
_entity_poly.type
_entity_poly.pdbx_seq_one_letter_code
_entity_poly.pdbx_strand_id
1 'polypeptide(L)'
;MQKPKCLSRKCDGKQIPIFKQADKEFVWCLWKRLQVSSPDLTQAVSLVVEREKQKAEVKDRRVLEILQAKDSKIETLEQVRQQQEINNLIQRKNAVEEENARLKNEFCNLNQKFKDKSQELKDTEECAQKKEEQNRLVIKHLEEENKGLNTCCADLLNDLEKLRNQEAQWETEKSGNNARIKNLETDLAEAREQMKELRSICSNLSSQVAGKQEELSQKDCDVIRELQELQNLYRQNMEHTAQQAELIKQLQALNTDTQKVLKDQEDAHTAETTSYQKLYNELTSCFEIVKKSEIQLQQNCASLQDQLLGKDQKICQLQEQLQQAHDALNQDSCPKCEVQVFQQPSLSELECLITMQKSEIELFQEKLIKASLNLAEHNMYATLESNSIRTGRKHEEPPVKRSRSLSPKSSFRESEELRKLKIAERKIENLEKTLQLKTRETDELRAAHEKREERLQMLQTNYRALKEQLKQWEEGDSRYQHADPCQLYQEDSDAVWNELAFFKMEHKKLLIEKLNLEEELDQMKVHRSVGRFTILCLQQKRQEPLFKLSEDDGVKNSTPKKNMKEVSHQTLQKVQQLERRFKVIEGELKKQKEVNKELLKEKNYLKASLKVQKEDADTRERELETLLKRIYETKKDKAELQLVIDEQEKEAASLKKQVAEANRLRNENEDLLSQVQKLKCLLEGAKAVATSGQCNCKITGTKVKLKTAKKKSSLGHHGAFLKQSIKVMSNVFENFSKDGWEDVSESSDSEIPTSESLEAVIMKTGQNIDPLPDRSKQQGKKQIQDCQKPCNIVHLEGKDQQYNKKVHNRTYFVLLCRVLRTKRRNIVQKLGCPVPLLQERIKSLQQQIVVLQNEKMTAVSSAKGFKETNEKLTTQLHLADQRLQSSKLTIEVKYFSLCCLTVFSLILFKQLTTIKSLKNEVQEKEERVRELQAKISRLERDLSMKRHLIEDLRSRLKANQENEKTSNETLESLERKVKALAEDCSNKKSSIDSLKQRLNVAAKEKSQYEQMYEKAKDELEKKDLKLNELESKMIATEYAMTELEATASQQLHGLAKQTGQALETIQKKLLLTNDKVEEFVTFVKALTRELQQSVQELRTKIKQAKKMEEVRACKKGLSQESVQLAASILNVSTTDLEEILEVDDEVTKTKMEFEKDKEWLQYIQKLLEAQCFLVVINWLHF
;
A
#
# COMPACT_ATOMS: atom_id res chain seq x y z
N MET A 1 28.18 116.28 26.93
CA MET A 1 28.18 117.66 26.38
C MET A 1 28.35 118.65 27.51
N GLN A 2 29.28 119.60 27.42
CA GLN A 2 29.23 120.92 28.10
C GLN A 2 30.32 121.84 27.52
N LYS A 3 29.99 123.13 27.34
CA LYS A 3 30.88 124.24 26.93
C LYS A 3 30.42 125.48 27.73
N PRO A 4 31.25 126.52 27.89
CA PRO A 4 32.65 126.52 28.32
C PRO A 4 32.83 127.48 29.52
N LYS A 5 34.07 127.67 30.02
CA LYS A 5 34.42 128.91 30.76
C LYS A 5 35.73 129.49 30.26
N CYS A 6 35.62 130.58 29.49
CA CYS A 6 36.75 131.35 29.00
C CYS A 6 37.32 132.21 30.15
N LEU A 7 38.50 131.86 30.67
CA LEU A 7 39.21 132.72 31.61
C LEU A 7 40.02 133.79 30.86
N SER A 8 39.48 135.01 30.89
CA SER A 8 40.04 136.24 30.34
C SER A 8 41.53 136.42 30.64
N ARG A 9 42.38 136.46 29.60
CA ARG A 9 43.71 137.10 29.68
C ARG A 9 43.51 138.62 29.82
N LYS A 10 43.45 139.12 31.06
CA LYS A 10 43.71 140.56 31.30
C LYS A 10 45.19 140.82 31.05
N CYS A 11 45.50 141.65 30.06
CA CYS A 11 46.86 142.10 29.80
C CYS A 11 47.18 143.29 30.72
N ASP A 12 48.02 143.09 31.73
CA ASP A 12 48.49 144.18 32.61
C ASP A 12 49.59 145.04 31.96
N GLY A 13 49.27 145.60 30.80
CA GLY A 13 50.06 146.67 30.16
C GLY A 13 49.99 148.03 30.90
N LYS A 14 49.25 148.11 32.01
CA LYS A 14 48.90 149.35 32.72
C LYS A 14 50.03 150.02 33.52
N GLN A 15 51.23 149.45 33.57
CA GLN A 15 52.38 150.04 34.31
C GLN A 15 53.38 150.82 33.45
N ILE A 16 53.28 150.77 32.12
CA ILE A 16 54.08 151.61 31.21
C ILE A 16 53.83 153.13 31.41
N PRO A 17 52.59 153.60 31.68
CA PRO A 17 52.34 155.03 31.95
C PRO A 17 53.08 155.55 33.20
N ILE A 18 53.15 154.75 34.27
CA ILE A 18 53.71 155.16 35.57
C ILE A 18 55.22 155.42 35.44
N PHE A 19 55.95 154.56 34.73
CA PHE A 19 57.37 154.80 34.45
C PHE A 19 57.59 156.06 33.62
N LYS A 20 56.79 156.30 32.56
CA LYS A 20 56.91 157.53 31.77
C LYS A 20 56.58 158.80 32.57
N GLN A 21 55.71 158.73 33.58
CA GLN A 21 55.41 159.87 34.44
C GLN A 21 56.56 160.13 35.43
N ALA A 22 57.00 159.11 36.18
CA ALA A 22 58.12 159.23 37.11
C ALA A 22 59.43 159.65 36.42
N ASP A 23 59.65 159.20 35.18
CA ASP A 23 60.82 159.61 34.39
C ASP A 23 60.72 161.04 33.86
N LYS A 24 59.51 161.51 33.50
CA LYS A 24 59.28 162.93 33.17
C LYS A 24 59.55 163.83 34.37
N GLU A 25 59.02 163.48 35.54
CA GLU A 25 59.21 164.25 36.77
C GLU A 25 60.67 164.23 37.22
N PHE A 26 61.36 163.09 37.09
CA PHE A 26 62.80 163.00 37.33
C PHE A 26 63.60 163.92 36.39
N VAL A 27 63.36 163.87 35.08
CA VAL A 27 64.04 164.73 34.09
C VAL A 27 63.75 166.21 34.33
N TRP A 28 62.52 166.57 34.70
CA TRP A 28 62.13 167.94 35.04
C TRP A 28 62.85 168.46 36.30
N CYS A 29 62.91 167.64 37.36
CA CYS A 29 63.66 167.96 38.58
C CYS A 29 65.17 168.08 38.33
N LEU A 30 65.73 167.23 37.45
CA LEU A 30 67.14 167.30 37.05
C LEU A 30 67.43 168.58 36.26
N TRP A 31 66.61 168.90 35.26
CA TRP A 31 66.71 170.13 34.46
C TRP A 31 66.64 171.39 35.34
N LYS A 32 65.68 171.44 36.28
CA LYS A 32 65.53 172.57 37.21
C LYS A 32 66.72 172.75 38.16
N ARG A 33 67.45 171.66 38.51
CA ARG A 33 68.71 171.75 39.28
C ARG A 33 69.89 172.25 38.44
N LEU A 34 69.92 171.95 37.15
CA LEU A 34 71.00 172.34 36.23
C LEU A 34 70.94 173.84 35.81
N GLN A 35 69.86 174.57 36.12
CA GLN A 35 69.72 176.00 35.80
C GLN A 35 70.33 176.97 36.83
N VAL A 36 70.86 176.48 37.96
CA VAL A 36 71.53 177.33 38.96
C VAL A 36 72.90 177.77 38.44
N SER A 37 73.33 179.00 38.74
CA SER A 37 74.52 179.66 38.16
C SER A 37 75.88 178.94 38.36
N SER A 38 75.93 177.88 39.14
CA SER A 38 77.08 176.97 39.30
C SER A 38 76.58 175.57 39.67
N PRO A 39 76.18 174.71 38.71
CA PRO A 39 75.54 173.44 38.98
C PRO A 39 76.57 172.30 39.17
N ASP A 40 76.42 171.49 40.22
CA ASP A 40 77.22 170.26 40.37
C ASP A 40 76.73 169.16 39.43
N LEU A 41 77.46 169.00 38.32
CA LEU A 41 77.24 167.95 37.33
C LEU A 41 77.44 166.54 37.89
N THR A 42 78.26 166.38 38.94
CA THR A 42 78.57 165.07 39.55
C THR A 42 77.32 164.48 40.19
N GLN A 43 76.69 165.23 41.10
CA GLN A 43 75.43 164.82 41.73
C GLN A 43 74.31 164.59 40.71
N ALA A 44 74.25 165.40 39.64
CA ALA A 44 73.28 165.22 38.56
C ALA A 44 73.46 163.86 37.84
N VAL A 45 74.70 163.48 37.50
CA VAL A 45 74.99 162.19 36.86
C VAL A 45 74.72 161.02 37.81
N SER A 46 75.10 161.11 39.09
CA SER A 46 74.81 160.05 40.08
C SER A 46 73.31 159.77 40.22
N LEU A 47 72.47 160.81 40.18
CA LEU A 47 71.01 160.66 40.22
C LEU A 47 70.47 159.96 38.96
N VAL A 48 71.03 160.23 37.77
CA VAL A 48 70.64 159.55 36.52
C VAL A 48 71.02 158.07 36.57
N VAL A 49 72.23 157.74 37.03
CA VAL A 49 72.71 156.36 37.15
C VAL A 49 71.85 155.57 38.14
N GLU A 50 71.55 156.12 39.31
CA GLU A 50 70.68 155.46 40.30
C GLU A 50 69.24 155.31 39.76
N ARG A 51 68.73 156.27 38.98
CA ARG A 51 67.41 156.17 38.35
C ARG A 51 67.33 155.10 37.26
N GLU A 52 68.36 154.92 36.44
CA GLU A 52 68.41 153.81 35.46
C GLU A 52 68.65 152.46 36.15
N LYS A 53 69.47 152.40 37.21
CA LYS A 53 69.63 151.21 38.05
C LYS A 53 68.30 150.72 38.63
N GLN A 54 67.49 151.62 39.19
CA GLN A 54 66.12 151.29 39.64
C GLN A 54 65.23 150.75 38.50
N LYS A 55 65.40 151.22 37.26
CA LYS A 55 64.66 150.66 36.10
C LYS A 55 65.15 149.28 35.72
N ALA A 56 66.45 148.98 35.84
CA ALA A 56 66.99 147.64 35.66
C ALA A 56 66.43 146.69 36.73
N GLU A 57 66.59 147.04 38.02
CA GLU A 57 66.11 146.25 39.16
C GLU A 57 64.60 145.93 39.08
N VAL A 58 63.76 146.88 38.65
CA VAL A 58 62.31 146.61 38.47
C VAL A 58 62.00 145.79 37.22
N LYS A 59 62.80 145.89 36.13
CA LYS A 59 62.67 144.97 34.98
C LYS A 59 63.04 143.55 35.39
N ASP A 60 64.16 143.38 36.07
CA ASP A 60 64.70 142.08 36.49
C ASP A 60 63.78 141.42 37.51
N ARG A 61 63.30 142.17 38.51
CA ARG A 61 62.25 141.72 39.42
C ARG A 61 61.00 141.26 38.66
N ARG A 62 60.54 142.00 37.64
CA ARG A 62 59.37 141.60 36.86
C ARG A 62 59.64 140.38 35.97
N VAL A 63 60.87 140.19 35.48
CA VAL A 63 61.28 138.96 34.79
C VAL A 63 61.23 137.78 35.76
N LEU A 64 61.72 137.93 36.99
CA LEU A 64 61.63 136.91 38.04
C LEU A 64 60.17 136.59 38.42
N GLU A 65 59.31 137.60 38.60
CA GLU A 65 57.87 137.43 38.84
C GLU A 65 57.18 136.70 37.67
N ILE A 66 57.59 136.96 36.42
CA ILE A 66 57.10 136.24 35.22
C ILE A 66 57.64 134.81 35.13
N LEU A 67 58.89 134.55 35.56
CA LEU A 67 59.47 133.21 35.61
C LEU A 67 58.77 132.37 36.68
N GLN A 68 58.68 132.86 37.92
CA GLN A 68 57.97 132.16 39.00
C GLN A 68 56.51 131.85 38.62
N ALA A 69 55.81 132.79 37.98
CA ALA A 69 54.44 132.58 37.50
C ALA A 69 54.34 131.61 36.30
N LYS A 70 55.42 131.40 35.53
CA LYS A 70 55.52 130.33 34.53
C LYS A 70 55.84 128.99 35.17
N ASP A 71 56.74 128.94 36.14
CA ASP A 71 57.20 127.71 36.78
C ASP A 71 56.06 127.04 37.55
N SER A 72 55.31 127.79 38.38
CA SER A 72 54.07 127.28 39.00
C SER A 72 52.99 126.90 37.96
N LYS A 73 53.02 127.47 36.75
CA LYS A 73 52.11 127.08 35.67
C LYS A 73 52.57 125.82 34.94
N ILE A 74 53.88 125.58 34.85
CA ILE A 74 54.43 124.32 34.36
C ILE A 74 54.09 123.21 35.36
N GLU A 75 54.34 123.42 36.65
CA GLU A 75 54.00 122.48 37.72
C GLU A 75 52.51 122.06 37.68
N THR A 76 51.59 123.02 37.62
CA THR A 76 50.14 122.69 37.51
C THR A 76 49.76 121.95 36.22
N LEU A 77 50.46 122.19 35.10
CA LEU A 77 50.24 121.44 33.86
C LEU A 77 50.84 120.02 33.92
N GLU A 78 51.97 119.83 34.60
CA GLU A 78 52.56 118.51 34.82
C GLU A 78 51.73 117.67 35.79
N GLN A 79 51.23 118.26 36.89
CA GLN A 79 50.28 117.60 37.80
C GLN A 79 49.00 117.16 37.05
N VAL A 80 48.41 118.03 36.22
CA VAL A 80 47.24 117.69 35.40
C VAL A 80 47.56 116.59 34.38
N ARG A 81 48.74 116.62 33.74
CA ARG A 81 49.19 115.55 32.84
C ARG A 81 49.33 114.21 33.57
N GLN A 82 50.01 114.19 34.71
CA GLN A 82 50.19 112.99 35.53
C GLN A 82 48.84 112.43 35.98
N GLN A 83 47.91 113.28 36.45
CA GLN A 83 46.57 112.84 36.84
C GLN A 83 45.78 112.26 35.66
N GLN A 84 45.90 112.84 34.46
CA GLN A 84 45.27 112.31 33.25
C GLN A 84 45.85 110.92 32.87
N GLU A 85 47.17 110.75 33.01
CA GLU A 85 47.87 109.50 32.73
C GLU A 85 47.51 108.39 33.75
N ILE A 86 47.43 108.74 35.04
CA ILE A 86 46.92 107.88 36.12
C ILE A 86 45.46 107.46 35.85
N ASN A 87 44.59 108.40 35.49
CA ASN A 87 43.19 108.11 35.16
C ASN A 87 43.07 107.13 33.98
N ASN A 88 43.89 107.33 32.93
CA ASN A 88 43.94 106.45 31.76
C ASN A 88 44.51 105.05 32.08
N LEU A 89 45.34 104.91 33.11
CA LEU A 89 45.84 103.62 33.60
C LEU A 89 44.79 102.91 34.46
N ILE A 90 44.08 103.62 35.33
CA ILE A 90 42.97 103.09 36.13
C ILE A 90 41.86 102.56 35.23
N GLN A 91 41.45 103.30 34.19
CA GLN A 91 40.43 102.83 33.24
C GLN A 91 40.83 101.53 32.53
N ARG A 92 42.10 101.42 32.08
CA ARG A 92 42.62 100.18 31.47
C ARG A 92 42.70 99.03 32.47
N LYS A 93 43.10 99.30 33.71
CA LYS A 93 43.10 98.31 34.80
C LYS A 93 41.70 97.76 35.03
N ASN A 94 40.71 98.63 35.21
CA ASN A 94 39.32 98.23 35.49
C ASN A 94 38.74 97.36 34.36
N ALA A 95 38.97 97.74 33.10
CA ALA A 95 38.52 96.95 31.95
C ALA A 95 39.13 95.52 31.93
N VAL A 96 40.42 95.39 32.27
CA VAL A 96 41.10 94.09 32.41
C VAL A 96 40.58 93.31 33.63
N GLU A 97 40.24 93.97 34.74
CA GLU A 97 39.61 93.32 35.91
C GLU A 97 38.18 92.82 35.58
N GLU A 98 37.39 93.56 34.79
CA GLU A 98 36.09 93.12 34.28
C GLU A 98 36.21 91.92 33.32
N GLU A 99 37.19 91.93 32.41
CA GLU A 99 37.46 90.82 31.49
C GLU A 99 37.88 89.55 32.26
N ASN A 100 38.79 89.68 33.22
CA ASN A 100 39.18 88.57 34.11
C ASN A 100 38.00 88.05 34.93
N ALA A 101 37.07 88.91 35.37
CA ALA A 101 35.87 88.49 36.07
C ALA A 101 34.92 87.68 35.15
N ARG A 102 34.76 88.08 33.88
CA ARG A 102 33.99 87.33 32.87
C ARG A 102 34.62 85.96 32.60
N LEU A 103 35.91 85.92 32.27
CA LEU A 103 36.65 84.68 32.01
C LEU A 103 36.63 83.72 33.22
N LYS A 104 36.71 84.26 34.44
CA LYS A 104 36.59 83.46 35.68
C LYS A 104 35.18 82.85 35.83
N ASN A 105 34.12 83.61 35.54
CA ASN A 105 32.76 83.11 35.57
C ASN A 105 32.52 82.05 34.47
N GLU A 106 33.05 82.25 33.27
CA GLU A 106 33.00 81.27 32.18
C GLU A 106 33.75 79.98 32.53
N PHE A 107 34.94 80.09 33.14
CA PHE A 107 35.70 78.94 33.64
C PHE A 107 34.94 78.19 34.75
N CYS A 108 34.31 78.90 35.68
CA CYS A 108 33.43 78.28 36.69
C CYS A 108 32.23 77.55 36.05
N ASN A 109 31.59 78.14 35.05
CA ASN A 109 30.47 77.53 34.33
C ASN A 109 30.90 76.30 33.51
N LEU A 110 32.06 76.34 32.87
CA LEU A 110 32.62 75.19 32.14
C LEU A 110 33.04 74.06 33.09
N ASN A 111 33.69 74.38 34.21
CA ASN A 111 34.05 73.43 35.25
C ASN A 111 32.82 72.78 35.90
N GLN A 112 31.72 73.51 36.07
CA GLN A 112 30.47 72.92 36.54
C GLN A 112 29.88 71.98 35.49
N LYS A 113 29.72 72.42 34.23
CA LYS A 113 29.26 71.56 33.12
C LYS A 113 30.11 70.30 32.93
N PHE A 114 31.42 70.37 33.20
CA PHE A 114 32.30 69.20 33.18
C PHE A 114 31.97 68.21 34.30
N LYS A 115 31.73 68.68 35.53
CA LYS A 115 31.27 67.83 36.64
C LYS A 115 29.90 67.22 36.36
N ASP A 116 28.96 68.02 35.87
CA ASP A 116 27.59 67.59 35.55
C ASP A 116 27.63 66.44 34.52
N LYS A 117 28.39 66.61 33.43
CA LYS A 117 28.61 65.56 32.43
C LYS A 117 29.41 64.36 32.94
N SER A 118 30.37 64.56 33.83
CA SER A 118 31.12 63.46 34.45
C SER A 118 30.25 62.62 35.39
N GLN A 119 29.21 63.22 35.99
CA GLN A 119 28.22 62.50 36.79
C GLN A 119 27.18 61.82 35.89
N GLU A 120 26.67 62.50 34.86
CA GLU A 120 25.78 61.94 33.84
C GLU A 120 26.39 60.67 33.20
N LEU A 121 27.66 60.74 32.76
CA LEU A 121 28.37 59.58 32.22
C LEU A 121 28.43 58.42 33.22
N LYS A 122 28.80 58.70 34.48
CA LYS A 122 28.86 57.69 35.54
C LYS A 122 27.50 57.04 35.81
N ASP A 123 26.42 57.82 35.82
CA ASP A 123 25.06 57.32 36.05
C ASP A 123 24.58 56.46 34.86
N THR A 124 24.96 56.81 33.62
CA THR A 124 24.70 55.97 32.44
C THR A 124 25.54 54.68 32.44
N GLU A 125 26.78 54.73 32.92
CA GLU A 125 27.66 53.56 33.06
C GLU A 125 27.12 52.60 34.11
N GLU A 126 26.70 53.09 35.29
CA GLU A 126 26.06 52.27 36.33
C GLU A 126 24.72 51.68 35.85
N CYS A 127 23.96 52.42 35.03
CA CYS A 127 22.75 51.91 34.37
C CYS A 127 23.05 50.80 33.36
N ALA A 128 24.14 50.92 32.58
CA ALA A 128 24.59 49.90 31.64
C ALA A 128 25.04 48.64 32.36
N GLN A 129 25.91 48.76 33.37
CA GLN A 129 26.39 47.64 34.19
C GLN A 129 25.23 46.88 34.87
N LYS A 130 24.20 47.58 35.36
CA LYS A 130 22.99 46.96 35.93
C LYS A 130 22.19 46.16 34.90
N LYS A 131 22.10 46.63 33.64
CA LYS A 131 21.46 45.89 32.54
C LYS A 131 22.31 44.70 32.09
N GLU A 132 23.62 44.84 32.06
CA GLU A 132 24.56 43.75 31.74
C GLU A 132 24.48 42.62 32.77
N GLU A 133 24.44 42.94 34.07
CA GLU A 133 24.23 41.96 35.14
C GLU A 133 22.86 41.29 35.05
N GLN A 134 21.79 42.04 34.74
CA GLN A 134 20.46 41.46 34.49
C GLN A 134 20.48 40.50 33.30
N ASN A 135 21.11 40.88 32.18
CA ASN A 135 21.27 40.00 31.02
C ASN A 135 22.08 38.75 31.38
N ARG A 136 23.15 38.88 32.17
CA ARG A 136 23.97 37.74 32.66
C ARG A 136 23.14 36.75 33.49
N LEU A 137 22.26 37.26 34.35
CA LEU A 137 21.36 36.42 35.14
C LEU A 137 20.29 35.72 34.28
N VAL A 138 19.74 36.40 33.27
CA VAL A 138 18.79 35.80 32.30
C VAL A 138 19.47 34.72 31.45
N ILE A 139 20.68 34.99 30.94
CA ILE A 139 21.46 33.99 30.19
C ILE A 139 21.74 32.76 31.06
N LYS A 140 22.14 32.95 32.32
CA LYS A 140 22.37 31.84 33.26
C LYS A 140 21.10 31.01 33.53
N HIS A 141 19.92 31.65 33.62
CA HIS A 141 18.64 30.94 33.75
C HIS A 141 18.33 30.10 32.50
N LEU A 142 18.46 30.70 31.31
CA LEU A 142 18.24 30.02 30.03
C LEU A 142 19.24 28.87 29.81
N GLU A 143 20.49 29.01 30.28
CA GLU A 143 21.46 27.91 30.29
C GLU A 143 21.06 26.77 31.24
N GLU A 144 20.46 27.07 32.40
CA GLU A 144 20.02 26.08 33.37
C GLU A 144 18.75 25.35 32.89
N GLU A 145 17.81 26.06 32.26
CA GLU A 145 16.66 25.49 31.55
C GLU A 145 17.11 24.62 30.37
N ASN A 146 18.05 25.09 29.55
CA ASN A 146 18.60 24.33 28.42
C ASN A 146 19.32 23.06 28.90
N LYS A 147 20.06 23.11 30.03
CA LYS A 147 20.65 21.90 30.65
C LYS A 147 19.55 20.90 31.06
N GLY A 148 18.48 21.37 31.70
CA GLY A 148 17.33 20.52 32.06
C GLY A 148 16.62 19.90 30.85
N LEU A 149 16.42 20.67 29.78
CA LEU A 149 15.84 20.19 28.52
C LEU A 149 16.76 19.16 27.83
N ASN A 150 18.08 19.35 27.83
CA ASN A 150 19.01 18.37 27.28
C ASN A 150 19.02 17.05 28.06
N THR A 151 18.91 17.09 29.40
CA THR A 151 18.72 15.88 30.21
C THR A 151 17.41 15.17 29.83
N CYS A 152 16.30 15.89 29.76
CA CYS A 152 15.01 15.32 29.35
C CYS A 152 15.06 14.72 27.92
N CYS A 153 15.78 15.34 26.98
CA CYS A 153 16.00 14.78 25.65
C CYS A 153 16.85 13.50 25.69
N ALA A 154 17.87 13.42 26.56
CA ALA A 154 18.66 12.22 26.74
C ALA A 154 17.85 11.06 27.37
N ASP A 155 17.00 11.36 28.35
CA ASP A 155 16.10 10.38 28.96
C ASP A 155 15.07 9.85 27.94
N LEU A 156 14.46 10.73 27.14
CA LEU A 156 13.56 10.35 26.04
C LEU A 156 14.26 9.51 24.96
N LEU A 157 15.53 9.80 24.63
CA LEU A 157 16.32 8.98 23.72
C LEU A 157 16.62 7.59 24.31
N ASN A 158 16.90 7.50 25.61
CA ASN A 158 17.08 6.21 26.30
C ASN A 158 15.77 5.40 26.30
N ASP A 159 14.62 6.03 26.51
CA ASP A 159 13.31 5.35 26.47
C ASP A 159 12.91 4.92 25.05
N LEU A 160 13.20 5.72 24.03
CA LEU A 160 13.04 5.30 22.63
C LEU A 160 13.92 4.10 22.28
N GLU A 161 15.18 4.06 22.75
CA GLU A 161 16.05 2.92 22.50
C GLU A 161 15.61 1.68 23.32
N LYS A 162 15.05 1.82 24.53
CA LYS A 162 14.40 0.70 25.24
C LYS A 162 13.22 0.13 24.44
N LEU A 163 12.32 0.99 23.95
CA LEU A 163 11.17 0.60 23.13
C LEU A 163 11.60 -0.11 21.84
N ARG A 164 12.68 0.37 21.21
CA ARG A 164 13.28 -0.25 20.01
C ARG A 164 13.87 -1.63 20.29
N ASN A 165 14.51 -1.82 21.45
CA ASN A 165 15.02 -3.13 21.85
C ASN A 165 13.87 -4.10 22.20
N GLN A 166 12.76 -3.62 22.74
CA GLN A 166 11.52 -4.40 22.88
C GLN A 166 10.90 -4.75 21.51
N GLU A 167 10.82 -3.81 20.57
CA GLU A 167 10.35 -4.06 19.19
C GLU A 167 11.18 -5.15 18.50
N ALA A 168 12.50 -5.13 18.66
CA ALA A 168 13.39 -6.17 18.17
C ALA A 168 13.11 -7.55 18.81
N GLN A 169 12.83 -7.60 20.12
CA GLN A 169 12.40 -8.84 20.80
C GLN A 169 11.07 -9.35 20.22
N TRP A 170 10.05 -8.49 20.13
CA TRP A 170 8.75 -8.84 19.56
C TRP A 170 8.84 -9.36 18.12
N GLU A 171 9.68 -8.77 17.27
CA GLU A 171 9.88 -9.28 15.90
C GLU A 171 10.63 -10.63 15.89
N THR A 172 11.55 -10.90 16.82
CA THR A 172 12.12 -12.27 16.94
C THR A 172 11.07 -13.29 17.37
N GLU A 173 10.21 -12.98 18.35
CA GLU A 173 9.11 -13.85 18.76
C GLU A 173 8.07 -14.05 17.65
N LYS A 174 7.70 -12.99 16.94
CA LYS A 174 6.81 -13.01 15.77
C LYS A 174 7.40 -13.87 14.65
N SER A 175 8.71 -13.82 14.41
CA SER A 175 9.37 -14.71 13.45
C SER A 175 9.33 -16.19 13.88
N GLY A 176 9.54 -16.47 15.18
CA GLY A 176 9.46 -17.82 15.73
C GLY A 176 8.04 -18.38 15.72
N ASN A 177 7.04 -17.56 16.02
CA ASN A 177 5.63 -17.93 15.96
C ASN A 177 5.15 -18.09 14.51
N ASN A 178 5.61 -17.28 13.56
CA ASN A 178 5.37 -17.50 12.13
C ASN A 178 6.00 -18.81 11.63
N ALA A 179 7.19 -19.19 12.13
CA ALA A 179 7.78 -20.50 11.83
C ALA A 179 6.95 -21.66 12.40
N ARG A 180 6.45 -21.54 13.64
CA ARG A 180 5.53 -22.50 14.25
C ARG A 180 4.21 -22.63 13.46
N ILE A 181 3.60 -21.51 13.07
CA ILE A 181 2.38 -21.49 12.25
C ILE A 181 2.63 -22.19 10.91
N LYS A 182 3.74 -21.88 10.23
CA LYS A 182 4.08 -22.50 8.94
C LYS A 182 4.29 -24.02 9.05
N ASN A 183 4.87 -24.51 10.15
CA ASN A 183 4.98 -25.94 10.40
C ASN A 183 3.59 -26.58 10.60
N LEU A 184 2.72 -25.96 11.42
CA LEU A 184 1.35 -26.42 11.60
C LEU A 184 0.53 -26.37 10.29
N GLU A 185 0.80 -25.42 9.39
CA GLU A 185 0.22 -25.38 8.04
C GLU A 185 0.70 -26.56 7.17
N THR A 186 1.98 -26.97 7.27
CA THR A 186 2.46 -28.17 6.56
C THR A 186 1.90 -29.45 7.17
N ASP A 187 1.80 -29.56 8.49
CA ASP A 187 1.23 -30.72 9.18
C ASP A 187 -0.27 -30.89 8.82
N LEU A 188 -1.02 -29.78 8.78
CA LEU A 188 -2.41 -29.75 8.32
C LEU A 188 -2.56 -30.02 6.83
N ALA A 189 -1.56 -29.71 6.00
CA ALA A 189 -1.55 -30.07 4.58
C ALA A 189 -1.31 -31.58 4.41
N GLU A 190 -0.35 -32.16 5.13
CA GLU A 190 -0.08 -33.60 5.10
C GLU A 190 -1.29 -34.40 5.59
N ALA A 191 -1.88 -34.02 6.73
CA ALA A 191 -3.09 -34.66 7.26
C ALA A 191 -4.28 -34.59 6.27
N ARG A 192 -4.37 -33.53 5.44
CA ARG A 192 -5.37 -33.43 4.37
C ARG A 192 -5.10 -34.37 3.21
N GLU A 193 -3.84 -34.61 2.83
CA GLU A 193 -3.51 -35.62 1.82
C GLU A 193 -3.74 -37.05 2.36
N GLN A 194 -3.34 -37.34 3.61
CA GLN A 194 -3.65 -38.61 4.28
C GLN A 194 -5.18 -38.85 4.34
N MET A 195 -5.98 -37.82 4.63
CA MET A 195 -7.45 -37.91 4.56
C MET A 195 -7.99 -38.16 3.14
N LYS A 196 -7.37 -37.62 2.09
CA LYS A 196 -7.74 -37.89 0.69
C LYS A 196 -7.40 -39.33 0.30
N GLU A 197 -6.22 -39.82 0.70
CA GLU A 197 -5.79 -41.19 0.48
C GLU A 197 -6.77 -42.16 1.17
N LEU A 198 -7.06 -41.97 2.46
CA LEU A 198 -8.05 -42.76 3.19
C LEU A 198 -9.44 -42.71 2.54
N ARG A 199 -9.90 -41.55 2.06
CA ARG A 199 -11.16 -41.45 1.29
C ARG A 199 -11.11 -42.25 -0.02
N SER A 200 -9.97 -42.26 -0.72
CA SER A 200 -9.80 -43.07 -1.93
C SER A 200 -9.82 -44.57 -1.62
N ILE A 201 -9.19 -44.99 -0.51
CA ILE A 201 -9.22 -46.37 -0.02
C ILE A 201 -10.65 -46.78 0.36
N CYS A 202 -11.39 -45.94 1.10
CA CYS A 202 -12.81 -46.18 1.40
C CYS A 202 -13.67 -46.27 0.15
N SER A 203 -13.44 -45.41 -0.86
CA SER A 203 -14.14 -45.47 -2.15
C SER A 203 -13.84 -46.78 -2.90
N ASN A 204 -12.57 -47.19 -2.95
CA ASN A 204 -12.13 -48.43 -3.61
C ASN A 204 -12.68 -49.67 -2.91
N LEU A 205 -12.72 -49.69 -1.57
CA LEU A 205 -13.32 -50.76 -0.77
C LEU A 205 -14.84 -50.79 -0.96
N SER A 206 -15.51 -49.64 -0.98
CA SER A 206 -16.95 -49.55 -1.27
C SER A 206 -17.29 -50.07 -2.68
N SER A 207 -16.47 -49.75 -3.68
CA SER A 207 -16.60 -50.32 -5.04
C SER A 207 -16.39 -51.84 -5.07
N GLN A 208 -15.44 -52.38 -4.30
CA GLN A 208 -15.25 -53.83 -4.18
C GLN A 208 -16.43 -54.52 -3.48
N VAL A 209 -16.98 -53.91 -2.42
CA VAL A 209 -18.19 -54.40 -1.74
C VAL A 209 -19.40 -54.37 -2.68
N ALA A 210 -19.59 -53.30 -3.44
CA ALA A 210 -20.66 -53.21 -4.44
C ALA A 210 -20.54 -54.31 -5.52
N GLY A 211 -19.35 -54.50 -6.10
CA GLY A 211 -19.11 -55.58 -7.08
C GLY A 211 -19.27 -56.99 -6.49
N LYS A 212 -18.99 -57.19 -5.20
CA LYS A 212 -19.25 -58.46 -4.51
C LYS A 212 -20.73 -58.67 -4.18
N GLN A 213 -21.48 -57.60 -3.89
CA GLN A 213 -22.93 -57.67 -3.73
C GLN A 213 -23.62 -57.99 -5.07
N GLU A 214 -23.12 -57.44 -6.18
CA GLU A 214 -23.59 -57.77 -7.53
C GLU A 214 -23.26 -59.23 -7.92
N GLU A 215 -22.04 -59.71 -7.63
CA GLU A 215 -21.65 -61.11 -7.83
C GLU A 215 -22.52 -62.08 -7.00
N LEU A 216 -22.88 -61.73 -5.76
CA LEU A 216 -23.82 -62.49 -4.93
C LEU A 216 -25.24 -62.47 -5.52
N SER A 217 -25.75 -61.30 -5.89
CA SER A 217 -27.10 -61.17 -6.45
C SER A 217 -27.26 -61.92 -7.78
N GLN A 218 -26.20 -61.98 -8.60
CA GLN A 218 -26.15 -62.82 -9.79
C GLN A 218 -26.20 -64.32 -9.43
N LYS A 219 -25.42 -64.76 -8.44
CA LYS A 219 -25.44 -66.15 -7.95
C LYS A 219 -26.80 -66.55 -7.37
N ASP A 220 -27.47 -65.66 -6.63
CA ASP A 220 -28.82 -65.88 -6.14
C ASP A 220 -29.80 -66.06 -7.31
N CYS A 221 -29.69 -65.25 -8.36
CA CYS A 221 -30.49 -65.42 -9.59
C CYS A 221 -30.19 -66.73 -10.33
N ASP A 222 -28.93 -67.16 -10.40
CA ASP A 222 -28.54 -68.44 -10.99
C ASP A 222 -29.09 -69.64 -10.19
N VAL A 223 -29.03 -69.58 -8.85
CA VAL A 223 -29.62 -70.61 -7.95
C VAL A 223 -31.14 -70.64 -8.06
N ILE A 224 -31.81 -69.48 -8.17
CA ILE A 224 -33.27 -69.41 -8.41
C ILE A 224 -33.63 -70.07 -9.74
N ARG A 225 -32.82 -69.88 -10.80
CA ARG A 225 -33.01 -70.58 -12.09
C ARG A 225 -32.85 -72.09 -11.94
N GLU A 226 -31.79 -72.56 -11.29
CA GLU A 226 -31.55 -74.00 -11.07
C GLU A 226 -32.69 -74.66 -10.26
N LEU A 227 -33.20 -73.98 -9.23
CA LEU A 227 -34.38 -74.44 -8.47
C LEU A 227 -35.65 -74.48 -9.35
N GLN A 228 -35.83 -73.51 -10.24
CA GLN A 228 -36.98 -73.47 -11.15
C GLN A 228 -36.91 -74.59 -12.21
N GLU A 229 -35.71 -74.90 -12.71
CA GLU A 229 -35.45 -76.02 -13.63
C GLU A 229 -35.69 -77.37 -12.92
N LEU A 230 -35.21 -77.56 -11.70
CA LEU A 230 -35.48 -78.75 -10.87
C LEU A 230 -36.98 -78.92 -10.58
N GLN A 231 -37.71 -77.84 -10.29
CA GLN A 231 -39.17 -77.89 -10.09
C GLN A 231 -39.91 -78.33 -11.37
N ASN A 232 -39.44 -77.89 -12.54
CA ASN A 232 -40.01 -78.28 -13.83
C ASN A 232 -39.73 -79.75 -14.17
N LEU A 233 -38.50 -80.24 -13.90
CA LEU A 233 -38.16 -81.66 -14.06
C LEU A 233 -38.97 -82.56 -13.09
N TYR A 234 -39.18 -82.11 -11.85
CA TYR A 234 -40.03 -82.83 -10.90
C TYR A 234 -41.49 -82.92 -11.38
N ARG A 235 -42.03 -81.83 -11.95
CA ARG A 235 -43.37 -81.82 -12.56
C ARG A 235 -43.50 -82.83 -13.70
N GLN A 236 -42.53 -82.85 -14.63
CA GLN A 236 -42.50 -83.81 -15.73
C GLN A 236 -42.41 -85.27 -15.23
N ASN A 237 -41.63 -85.53 -14.18
CA ASN A 237 -41.55 -86.85 -13.57
C ASN A 237 -42.87 -87.29 -12.91
N MET A 238 -43.60 -86.36 -12.29
CA MET A 238 -44.96 -86.61 -11.78
C MET A 238 -45.95 -86.90 -12.92
N GLU A 239 -45.86 -86.19 -14.05
CA GLU A 239 -46.67 -86.44 -15.24
C GLU A 239 -46.38 -87.83 -15.86
N HIS A 240 -45.10 -88.22 -15.96
CA HIS A 240 -44.71 -89.57 -16.38
C HIS A 240 -45.16 -90.66 -15.39
N THR A 241 -45.12 -90.39 -14.08
CA THR A 241 -45.63 -91.31 -13.06
C THR A 241 -47.15 -91.50 -13.20
N ALA A 242 -47.89 -90.44 -13.51
CA ALA A 242 -49.33 -90.51 -13.79
C ALA A 242 -49.63 -91.29 -15.09
N GLN A 243 -48.83 -91.10 -16.15
CA GLN A 243 -48.92 -91.87 -17.40
C GLN A 243 -48.68 -93.37 -17.16
N GLN A 244 -47.68 -93.73 -16.35
CA GLN A 244 -47.41 -95.12 -15.96
C GLN A 244 -48.56 -95.71 -15.14
N ALA A 245 -49.13 -94.96 -14.19
CA ALA A 245 -50.27 -95.40 -13.40
C ALA A 245 -51.52 -95.67 -14.27
N GLU A 246 -51.76 -94.86 -15.30
CA GLU A 246 -52.87 -95.08 -16.23
C GLU A 246 -52.65 -96.29 -17.14
N LEU A 247 -51.43 -96.50 -17.64
CA LEU A 247 -51.05 -97.73 -18.37
C LEU A 247 -51.25 -98.99 -17.52
N ILE A 248 -50.92 -98.94 -16.21
CA ILE A 248 -51.16 -100.05 -15.28
C ILE A 248 -52.67 -100.35 -15.15
N LYS A 249 -53.54 -99.34 -15.06
CA LYS A 249 -55.01 -99.56 -15.05
C LYS A 249 -55.49 -100.22 -16.34
N GLN A 250 -54.98 -99.77 -17.49
CA GLN A 250 -55.37 -100.33 -18.80
C GLN A 250 -54.96 -101.81 -18.92
N LEU A 251 -53.75 -102.16 -18.44
CA LEU A 251 -53.29 -103.55 -18.38
C LEU A 251 -54.08 -104.40 -17.38
N GLN A 252 -54.50 -103.81 -16.24
CA GLN A 252 -55.38 -104.48 -15.26
C GLN A 252 -56.77 -104.75 -15.83
N ALA A 253 -57.39 -103.77 -16.52
CA ALA A 253 -58.68 -103.93 -17.18
C ALA A 253 -58.64 -105.03 -18.26
N LEU A 254 -57.63 -104.98 -19.14
CA LEU A 254 -57.42 -106.00 -20.18
C LEU A 254 -57.22 -107.40 -19.60
N ASN A 255 -56.53 -107.53 -18.47
CA ASN A 255 -56.37 -108.80 -17.76
C ASN A 255 -57.71 -109.30 -17.17
N THR A 256 -58.54 -108.41 -16.59
CA THR A 256 -59.87 -108.81 -16.10
C THR A 256 -60.82 -109.21 -17.23
N ASP A 257 -60.77 -108.54 -18.38
CA ASP A 257 -61.56 -108.94 -19.57
C ASP A 257 -61.06 -110.28 -20.14
N THR A 258 -59.74 -110.51 -20.17
CA THR A 258 -59.16 -111.79 -20.59
C THR A 258 -59.59 -112.94 -19.67
N GLN A 259 -59.54 -112.75 -18.35
CA GLN A 259 -60.01 -113.73 -17.37
C GLN A 259 -61.51 -114.01 -17.50
N LYS A 260 -62.31 -112.98 -17.81
CA LYS A 260 -63.74 -113.15 -18.08
C LYS A 260 -63.98 -113.99 -19.34
N VAL A 261 -63.31 -113.70 -20.46
CA VAL A 261 -63.46 -114.46 -21.72
C VAL A 261 -63.06 -115.93 -21.53
N LEU A 262 -61.98 -116.20 -20.79
CA LEU A 262 -61.59 -117.58 -20.44
C LEU A 262 -62.67 -118.29 -19.63
N LYS A 263 -63.31 -117.60 -18.67
CA LYS A 263 -64.40 -118.19 -17.90
C LYS A 263 -65.68 -118.39 -18.73
N ASP A 264 -66.04 -117.45 -19.59
CA ASP A 264 -67.15 -117.58 -20.53
C ASP A 264 -66.94 -118.80 -21.47
N GLN A 265 -65.68 -119.17 -21.78
CA GLN A 265 -65.31 -120.40 -22.49
C GLN A 265 -65.39 -121.68 -21.61
N GLU A 266 -64.94 -121.63 -20.36
CA GLU A 266 -65.08 -122.75 -19.40
C GLU A 266 -66.56 -123.13 -19.18
N ASP A 267 -67.42 -122.14 -19.01
CA ASP A 267 -68.87 -122.33 -18.84
C ASP A 267 -69.50 -122.88 -20.14
N ALA A 268 -69.05 -122.43 -21.32
CA ALA A 268 -69.50 -122.95 -22.61
C ALA A 268 -69.12 -124.44 -22.83
N HIS A 269 -67.86 -124.82 -22.60
CA HIS A 269 -67.43 -126.22 -22.71
C HIS A 269 -68.09 -127.12 -21.66
N THR A 270 -68.43 -126.58 -20.50
CA THR A 270 -69.24 -127.28 -19.49
C THR A 270 -70.65 -127.55 -20.03
N ALA A 271 -71.29 -126.56 -20.64
CA ALA A 271 -72.60 -126.72 -21.28
C ALA A 271 -72.56 -127.77 -22.42
N GLU A 272 -71.57 -127.70 -23.31
CA GLU A 272 -71.34 -128.70 -24.38
C GLU A 272 -71.21 -130.11 -23.80
N THR A 273 -70.38 -130.29 -22.76
CA THR A 273 -70.17 -131.57 -22.09
C THR A 273 -71.48 -132.14 -21.54
N THR A 274 -72.33 -131.32 -20.91
CA THR A 274 -73.65 -131.78 -20.45
C THR A 274 -74.62 -132.13 -21.60
N SER A 275 -74.45 -131.53 -22.78
CA SER A 275 -75.26 -131.87 -23.97
C SER A 275 -74.85 -133.24 -24.55
N TYR A 276 -73.55 -133.52 -24.66
CA TYR A 276 -73.05 -134.82 -25.10
C TYR A 276 -73.46 -135.94 -24.13
N GLN A 277 -73.44 -135.69 -22.82
CA GLN A 277 -73.89 -136.67 -21.83
C GLN A 277 -75.39 -136.99 -21.96
N LYS A 278 -76.24 -136.01 -22.30
CA LYS A 278 -77.66 -136.24 -22.59
C LYS A 278 -77.85 -137.11 -23.84
N LEU A 279 -77.17 -136.75 -24.94
CA LEU A 279 -77.22 -137.49 -26.20
C LEU A 279 -76.80 -138.96 -26.02
N TYR A 280 -75.76 -139.21 -25.22
CA TYR A 280 -75.29 -140.57 -24.92
C TYR A 280 -76.33 -141.38 -24.12
N ASN A 281 -77.03 -140.74 -23.18
CA ASN A 281 -78.10 -141.37 -22.41
C ASN A 281 -79.31 -141.71 -23.30
N GLU A 282 -79.69 -140.82 -24.21
CA GLU A 282 -80.76 -141.03 -25.20
C GLU A 282 -80.42 -142.19 -26.14
N LEU A 283 -79.21 -142.20 -26.72
CA LEU A 283 -78.73 -143.29 -27.58
C LEU A 283 -78.73 -144.65 -26.86
N THR A 284 -78.32 -144.67 -25.59
CA THR A 284 -78.37 -145.87 -24.74
C THR A 284 -79.81 -146.36 -24.52
N SER A 285 -80.76 -145.44 -24.36
CA SER A 285 -82.19 -145.78 -24.25
C SER A 285 -82.74 -146.39 -25.55
N CYS A 286 -82.42 -145.80 -26.71
CA CYS A 286 -82.79 -146.33 -28.01
C CYS A 286 -82.22 -147.74 -28.26
N PHE A 287 -80.96 -147.98 -27.89
CA PHE A 287 -80.32 -149.29 -28.01
C PHE A 287 -81.07 -150.38 -27.21
N GLU A 288 -81.43 -150.13 -25.95
CA GLU A 288 -82.20 -151.08 -25.14
C GLU A 288 -83.66 -151.26 -25.59
N ILE A 289 -84.22 -150.34 -26.38
CA ILE A 289 -85.53 -150.53 -27.05
C ILE A 289 -85.38 -151.48 -28.25
N VAL A 290 -84.41 -151.23 -29.14
CA VAL A 290 -84.14 -152.07 -30.32
C VAL A 290 -83.85 -153.51 -29.91
N LYS A 291 -82.95 -153.70 -28.94
CA LYS A 291 -82.57 -155.00 -28.37
C LYS A 291 -83.76 -155.81 -27.82
N LYS A 292 -84.77 -155.16 -27.23
CA LYS A 292 -86.01 -155.83 -26.80
C LYS A 292 -86.87 -156.28 -27.97
N SER A 293 -86.97 -155.46 -29.02
CA SER A 293 -87.72 -155.82 -30.23
C SER A 293 -87.06 -156.97 -31.02
N GLU A 294 -85.72 -157.04 -31.01
CA GLU A 294 -84.97 -158.13 -31.64
C GLU A 294 -85.27 -159.49 -30.97
N ILE A 295 -85.21 -159.54 -29.63
CA ILE A 295 -85.54 -160.74 -28.85
C ILE A 295 -86.98 -161.21 -29.14
N GLN A 296 -87.92 -160.27 -29.27
CA GLN A 296 -89.32 -160.56 -29.59
C GLN A 296 -89.49 -161.14 -31.02
N LEU A 297 -88.71 -160.65 -32.00
CA LEU A 297 -88.68 -161.23 -33.35
C LEU A 297 -88.06 -162.63 -33.37
N GLN A 298 -86.98 -162.86 -32.62
CA GLN A 298 -86.34 -164.18 -32.52
C GLN A 298 -87.31 -165.25 -31.93
N GLN A 299 -88.11 -164.90 -30.92
CA GLN A 299 -89.15 -165.78 -30.38
C GLN A 299 -90.25 -166.12 -31.41
N ASN A 300 -90.67 -165.14 -32.22
CA ASN A 300 -91.66 -165.36 -33.28
C ASN A 300 -91.12 -166.30 -34.38
N CYS A 301 -89.85 -166.14 -34.77
CA CYS A 301 -89.21 -167.02 -35.76
C CYS A 301 -89.15 -168.48 -35.30
N ALA A 302 -88.79 -168.73 -34.03
CA ALA A 302 -88.78 -170.08 -33.47
C ALA A 302 -90.17 -170.76 -33.54
N SER A 303 -91.23 -170.03 -33.18
CA SER A 303 -92.61 -170.56 -33.22
C SER A 303 -93.08 -170.92 -34.63
N LEU A 304 -92.64 -170.19 -35.66
CA LEU A 304 -92.94 -170.52 -37.06
C LEU A 304 -92.15 -171.74 -37.56
N GLN A 305 -90.94 -171.96 -37.05
CA GLN A 305 -90.09 -173.08 -37.45
C GLN A 305 -90.63 -174.44 -36.92
N ASP A 306 -91.16 -174.48 -35.70
CA ASP A 306 -91.86 -175.66 -35.16
C ASP A 306 -93.11 -176.03 -35.99
N GLN A 307 -93.87 -175.03 -36.46
CA GLN A 307 -95.04 -175.25 -37.32
C GLN A 307 -94.69 -175.80 -38.70
N LEU A 308 -93.47 -175.55 -39.19
CA LEU A 308 -92.98 -176.09 -40.46
C LEU A 308 -92.61 -177.57 -40.31
N LEU A 309 -91.82 -177.91 -39.28
CA LEU A 309 -91.45 -179.28 -38.93
C LEU A 309 -92.68 -180.20 -38.75
N GLY A 310 -93.74 -179.70 -38.10
CA GLY A 310 -95.00 -180.43 -37.93
C GLY A 310 -95.80 -180.67 -39.23
N LYS A 311 -95.48 -179.97 -40.32
CA LYS A 311 -96.03 -180.22 -41.66
C LYS A 311 -95.16 -181.20 -42.45
N ASP A 312 -93.84 -181.04 -42.41
CA ASP A 312 -92.90 -181.88 -43.15
C ASP A 312 -93.00 -183.37 -42.73
N GLN A 313 -93.16 -183.65 -41.43
CA GLN A 313 -93.41 -185.01 -40.94
C GLN A 313 -94.67 -185.67 -41.55
N LYS A 314 -95.66 -184.86 -41.96
CA LYS A 314 -96.89 -185.32 -42.63
C LYS A 314 -96.71 -185.51 -44.13
N ILE A 315 -95.75 -184.82 -44.75
CA ILE A 315 -95.38 -185.01 -46.16
C ILE A 315 -94.67 -186.36 -46.33
N CYS A 316 -93.73 -186.70 -45.44
CA CYS A 316 -93.03 -187.98 -45.46
C CYS A 316 -93.99 -189.19 -45.44
N GLN A 317 -95.03 -189.14 -44.59
CA GLN A 317 -96.04 -190.21 -44.48
C GLN A 317 -96.90 -190.39 -45.74
N LEU A 318 -97.04 -189.35 -46.56
CA LEU A 318 -97.76 -189.41 -47.84
C LEU A 318 -96.86 -189.86 -49.00
N GLN A 319 -95.54 -189.66 -48.89
CA GLN A 319 -94.58 -190.08 -49.91
C GLN A 319 -94.40 -191.60 -49.96
N GLU A 320 -94.36 -192.29 -48.81
CA GLU A 320 -94.25 -193.77 -48.80
C GLU A 320 -95.46 -194.46 -49.47
N GLN A 321 -96.65 -193.88 -49.40
CA GLN A 321 -97.86 -194.44 -50.03
C GLN A 321 -97.89 -194.31 -51.56
N LEU A 322 -97.09 -193.40 -52.14
CA LEU A 322 -97.07 -193.12 -53.58
C LEU A 322 -96.04 -193.96 -54.36
N GLN A 323 -95.02 -194.49 -53.70
CA GLN A 323 -93.89 -195.14 -54.37
C GLN A 323 -94.17 -196.58 -54.87
N GLN A 324 -95.32 -197.17 -54.55
CA GLN A 324 -95.75 -198.47 -55.10
C GLN A 324 -96.43 -198.40 -56.49
N ALA A 325 -96.61 -197.20 -57.06
CA ALA A 325 -97.65 -197.00 -58.09
C ALA A 325 -97.20 -196.67 -59.53
N HIS A 326 -95.94 -196.31 -59.82
CA HIS A 326 -95.56 -195.91 -61.18
C HIS A 326 -94.11 -196.23 -61.63
N ASP A 327 -94.01 -197.24 -62.49
CA ASP A 327 -93.05 -197.29 -63.60
C ASP A 327 -93.74 -196.75 -64.89
N ALA A 328 -93.06 -195.88 -65.67
CA ALA A 328 -93.12 -195.76 -67.16
C ALA A 328 -92.75 -194.37 -67.75
N LEU A 329 -91.72 -194.34 -68.61
CA LEU A 329 -91.49 -193.52 -69.83
C LEU A 329 -92.01 -192.05 -69.96
N ASN A 330 -91.09 -191.07 -70.13
CA ASN A 330 -90.70 -190.48 -71.44
C ASN A 330 -89.74 -189.25 -71.33
N GLN A 331 -89.33 -188.65 -72.46
CA GLN A 331 -88.11 -187.82 -72.62
C GLN A 331 -88.27 -186.39 -73.21
N ASP A 332 -87.21 -185.58 -72.98
CA ASP A 332 -86.63 -184.46 -73.76
C ASP A 332 -87.38 -183.11 -74.02
N SER A 333 -86.79 -181.99 -73.56
CA SER A 333 -86.42 -180.78 -74.36
C SER A 333 -85.91 -179.59 -73.48
N CYS A 334 -85.36 -178.52 -74.10
CA CYS A 334 -84.65 -177.38 -73.46
C CYS A 334 -84.66 -176.13 -74.40
N PRO A 335 -84.86 -174.84 -73.97
CA PRO A 335 -83.72 -173.88 -73.86
C PRO A 335 -83.87 -172.54 -73.04
N LYS A 336 -82.71 -171.95 -72.65
CA LYS A 336 -82.27 -170.50 -72.68
C LYS A 336 -82.84 -169.31 -71.83
N CYS A 337 -81.86 -168.49 -71.37
CA CYS A 337 -81.73 -166.99 -71.34
C CYS A 337 -82.53 -166.03 -70.41
N GLU A 338 -81.82 -165.42 -69.43
CA GLU A 338 -81.30 -164.01 -69.41
C GLU A 338 -82.26 -162.77 -69.39
N VAL A 339 -81.71 -161.57 -69.03
CA VAL A 339 -82.32 -160.18 -69.07
C VAL A 339 -83.29 -159.82 -67.91
N GLN A 340 -83.47 -158.61 -67.31
CA GLN A 340 -82.78 -157.29 -67.06
C GLN A 340 -83.72 -156.48 -66.06
N VAL A 341 -83.54 -155.27 -65.45
CA VAL A 341 -82.51 -154.25 -65.02
C VAL A 341 -83.26 -153.20 -64.09
N PHE A 342 -82.64 -152.07 -63.69
CA PHE A 342 -83.15 -150.87 -62.93
C PHE A 342 -83.01 -150.88 -61.38
N GLN A 343 -82.49 -149.84 -60.70
CA GLN A 343 -81.70 -148.66 -61.15
C GLN A 343 -80.87 -148.04 -59.98
N GLN A 344 -79.81 -147.28 -60.32
CA GLN A 344 -79.03 -146.36 -59.46
C GLN A 344 -79.17 -144.92 -60.04
N PRO A 345 -78.57 -143.81 -59.52
CA PRO A 345 -77.29 -143.62 -58.79
C PRO A 345 -77.55 -143.06 -57.36
N SER A 346 -76.72 -142.28 -56.63
CA SER A 346 -75.44 -141.59 -56.90
C SER A 346 -74.64 -141.29 -55.61
N LEU A 347 -73.43 -140.73 -55.77
CA LEU A 347 -72.62 -140.02 -54.77
C LEU A 347 -71.96 -138.83 -55.48
N SER A 348 -72.19 -137.57 -55.06
CA SER A 348 -71.49 -136.41 -55.66
C SER A 348 -71.46 -135.10 -54.86
N GLU A 349 -72.38 -134.83 -53.91
CA GLU A 349 -72.59 -133.45 -53.44
C GLU A 349 -71.88 -133.06 -52.13
N LEU A 350 -71.61 -134.00 -51.22
CA LEU A 350 -71.09 -133.65 -49.88
C LEU A 350 -69.61 -133.18 -49.89
N GLU A 351 -68.84 -133.56 -50.91
CA GLU A 351 -67.45 -133.12 -51.10
C GLU A 351 -67.34 -131.63 -51.52
N CYS A 352 -68.45 -131.03 -51.97
CA CYS A 352 -68.53 -129.61 -52.31
C CYS A 352 -68.62 -128.69 -51.08
N LEU A 353 -69.23 -129.15 -49.97
CA LEU A 353 -69.32 -128.34 -48.74
C LEU A 353 -67.98 -128.27 -47.97
N ILE A 354 -67.21 -129.35 -47.98
CA ILE A 354 -65.88 -129.41 -47.34
C ILE A 354 -64.85 -128.53 -48.09
N THR A 355 -65.04 -128.31 -49.38
CA THR A 355 -64.18 -127.42 -50.19
C THR A 355 -64.55 -125.95 -49.99
N MET A 356 -65.84 -125.59 -49.87
CA MET A 356 -66.25 -124.22 -49.55
C MET A 356 -65.67 -123.72 -48.20
N GLN A 357 -65.81 -124.49 -47.12
CA GLN A 357 -65.32 -124.06 -45.79
C GLN A 357 -63.80 -123.90 -45.70
N LYS A 358 -63.02 -124.49 -46.61
CA LYS A 358 -61.56 -124.25 -46.70
C LYS A 358 -61.25 -122.90 -47.36
N SER A 359 -61.94 -122.56 -48.45
CA SER A 359 -61.74 -121.29 -49.15
C SER A 359 -62.10 -120.06 -48.29
N GLU A 360 -63.05 -120.20 -47.36
CA GLU A 360 -63.45 -119.13 -46.45
C GLU A 360 -62.36 -118.83 -45.39
N ILE A 361 -61.61 -119.86 -44.95
CA ILE A 361 -60.47 -119.69 -44.04
C ILE A 361 -59.29 -119.00 -44.74
N GLU A 362 -59.00 -119.35 -46.01
CA GLU A 362 -58.01 -118.63 -46.82
C GLU A 362 -58.41 -117.15 -47.02
N LEU A 363 -59.68 -116.85 -47.25
CA LEU A 363 -60.18 -115.47 -47.38
C LEU A 363 -59.99 -114.64 -46.09
N PHE A 364 -60.10 -115.25 -44.91
CA PHE A 364 -59.81 -114.57 -43.64
C PHE A 364 -58.30 -114.40 -43.40
N GLN A 365 -57.46 -115.34 -43.81
CA GLN A 365 -56.00 -115.17 -43.78
C GLN A 365 -55.52 -114.08 -44.74
N GLU A 366 -56.07 -113.99 -45.96
CA GLU A 366 -55.74 -112.93 -46.91
C GLU A 366 -56.19 -111.54 -46.41
N LYS A 367 -57.35 -111.45 -45.74
CA LYS A 367 -57.79 -110.22 -45.07
C LYS A 367 -56.86 -109.78 -43.95
N LEU A 368 -56.32 -110.72 -43.17
CA LEU A 368 -55.34 -110.41 -42.10
C LEU A 368 -54.03 -109.85 -42.68
N ILE A 369 -53.60 -110.36 -43.83
CA ILE A 369 -52.41 -109.87 -44.57
C ILE A 369 -52.68 -108.50 -45.21
N LYS A 370 -53.86 -108.27 -45.82
CA LYS A 370 -54.24 -106.95 -46.35
C LYS A 370 -54.39 -105.88 -45.25
N ALA A 371 -54.93 -106.24 -44.08
CA ALA A 371 -55.04 -105.32 -42.96
C ALA A 371 -53.67 -104.92 -42.37
N SER A 372 -52.70 -105.82 -42.38
CA SER A 372 -51.34 -105.53 -41.88
C SER A 372 -50.47 -104.78 -42.89
N LEU A 373 -50.65 -104.99 -44.21
CA LEU A 373 -50.07 -104.14 -45.26
C LEU A 373 -50.57 -102.69 -45.19
N ASN A 374 -51.89 -102.50 -44.99
CA ASN A 374 -52.50 -101.17 -44.92
C ASN A 374 -52.08 -100.32 -43.70
N LEU A 375 -51.33 -100.87 -42.74
CA LEU A 375 -50.70 -100.11 -41.65
C LEU A 375 -49.26 -99.67 -41.94
N ALA A 376 -48.63 -100.22 -42.98
CA ALA A 376 -47.22 -100.02 -43.30
C ALA A 376 -46.96 -98.91 -44.33
N GLU A 377 -47.91 -98.62 -45.22
CA GLU A 377 -47.73 -97.66 -46.33
C GLU A 377 -48.12 -96.20 -45.98
N HIS A 378 -48.55 -95.91 -44.74
CA HIS A 378 -48.99 -94.57 -44.33
C HIS A 378 -47.89 -93.70 -43.69
N ASN A 379 -46.67 -93.73 -44.24
CA ASN A 379 -45.59 -92.85 -43.79
C ASN A 379 -44.70 -92.34 -44.93
N MET A 380 -44.58 -91.00 -45.01
CA MET A 380 -43.67 -90.22 -45.86
C MET A 380 -43.87 -90.28 -47.39
N TYR A 381 -44.73 -89.39 -47.92
CA TYR A 381 -44.38 -88.46 -49.01
C TYR A 381 -45.45 -87.35 -49.16
N ALA A 382 -45.17 -86.37 -50.05
CA ALA A 382 -46.00 -85.23 -50.46
C ALA A 382 -46.16 -84.05 -49.46
N THR A 383 -45.55 -82.92 -49.84
CA THR A 383 -45.76 -81.55 -49.31
C THR A 383 -46.78 -80.81 -50.19
N LEU A 384 -47.18 -79.58 -49.80
CA LEU A 384 -48.05 -78.64 -50.56
C LEU A 384 -49.55 -79.07 -50.59
N GLU A 385 -50.57 -78.21 -50.70
CA GLU A 385 -50.76 -76.74 -50.56
C GLU A 385 -52.29 -76.52 -50.34
N SER A 386 -52.81 -75.36 -49.90
CA SER A 386 -53.20 -74.25 -50.79
C SER A 386 -54.01 -73.16 -50.06
N ASN A 387 -54.12 -71.99 -50.70
CA ASN A 387 -55.11 -70.89 -50.48
C ASN A 387 -54.87 -69.99 -49.25
N SER A 388 -54.20 -68.83 -49.39
CA SER A 388 -54.65 -67.55 -49.99
C SER A 388 -55.43 -66.68 -48.97
N ILE A 389 -55.07 -65.42 -48.70
CA ILE A 389 -55.18 -64.24 -49.60
C ILE A 389 -54.07 -63.18 -49.33
N ARG A 390 -53.84 -62.29 -50.33
CA ARG A 390 -53.11 -61.00 -50.37
C ARG A 390 -52.88 -60.27 -49.01
N THR A 391 -51.86 -59.41 -48.78
CA THR A 391 -51.19 -58.46 -49.71
C THR A 391 -49.88 -57.85 -49.11
N GLY A 392 -48.91 -57.44 -49.94
CA GLY A 392 -48.31 -56.09 -49.80
C GLY A 392 -46.92 -55.86 -49.16
N ARG A 393 -45.89 -55.78 -50.02
CA ARG A 393 -44.70 -54.88 -49.94
C ARG A 393 -43.69 -54.93 -48.75
N LYS A 394 -42.50 -55.43 -49.11
CA LYS A 394 -41.16 -54.78 -49.09
C LYS A 394 -40.17 -54.99 -47.92
N HIS A 395 -39.05 -55.59 -48.34
CA HIS A 395 -37.66 -55.55 -47.84
C HIS A 395 -37.26 -56.47 -46.67
N GLU A 396 -35.99 -56.85 -46.72
CA GLU A 396 -35.47 -58.16 -46.29
C GLU A 396 -34.67 -58.11 -44.98
N GLU A 397 -34.34 -59.31 -44.51
CA GLU A 397 -33.74 -59.63 -43.22
C GLU A 397 -32.19 -59.51 -43.17
N PRO A 398 -31.59 -59.62 -41.96
CA PRO A 398 -30.13 -59.55 -41.71
C PRO A 398 -29.45 -60.95 -41.95
N PRO A 399 -28.46 -61.53 -41.19
CA PRO A 399 -27.56 -61.03 -40.14
C PRO A 399 -26.09 -61.57 -40.09
N VAL A 400 -25.34 -61.14 -39.04
CA VAL A 400 -24.49 -61.97 -38.13
C VAL A 400 -22.96 -62.24 -38.38
N LYS A 401 -22.17 -61.72 -37.41
CA LYS A 401 -20.92 -62.22 -36.73
C LYS A 401 -19.60 -62.55 -37.47
N ARG A 402 -18.57 -61.76 -37.09
CA ARG A 402 -17.20 -62.11 -36.61
C ARG A 402 -16.38 -63.23 -37.29
N SER A 403 -15.14 -62.87 -37.67
CA SER A 403 -13.91 -63.60 -37.29
C SER A 403 -12.65 -62.71 -37.37
N ARG A 404 -11.53 -63.15 -36.77
CA ARG A 404 -10.22 -62.45 -36.77
C ARG A 404 -9.21 -63.21 -37.64
N SER A 405 -8.29 -62.51 -38.32
CA SER A 405 -6.81 -62.62 -38.09
C SER A 405 -5.93 -62.25 -39.31
N LEU A 406 -4.69 -61.82 -39.00
CA LEU A 406 -3.49 -61.69 -39.85
C LEU A 406 -3.46 -60.68 -41.03
N SER A 407 -2.22 -60.38 -41.46
CA SER A 407 -1.74 -59.39 -42.45
C SER A 407 -0.76 -60.11 -43.42
N PRO A 408 -0.33 -59.56 -44.60
CA PRO A 408 -0.10 -58.12 -44.88
C PRO A 408 -0.46 -57.57 -46.29
N LYS A 409 -0.26 -56.24 -46.41
CA LYS A 409 -0.39 -55.29 -47.55
C LYS A 409 -0.02 -55.76 -48.97
N SER A 410 -0.70 -55.20 -49.98
CA SER A 410 -0.02 -54.60 -51.17
C SER A 410 -0.88 -53.53 -51.91
N SER A 411 -0.26 -52.76 -52.81
CA SER A 411 -0.86 -51.87 -53.84
C SER A 411 -1.72 -50.65 -53.45
N PHE A 412 -1.03 -49.58 -53.02
CA PHE A 412 -1.02 -48.27 -53.71
C PHE A 412 -2.22 -47.87 -54.60
N ARG A 413 -3.19 -47.14 -54.03
CA ARG A 413 -3.82 -45.96 -54.67
C ARG A 413 -4.32 -45.01 -53.59
N GLU A 414 -3.62 -43.89 -53.36
CA GLU A 414 -4.20 -42.81 -52.55
C GLU A 414 -5.45 -42.30 -53.25
N SER A 415 -6.60 -42.38 -52.57
CA SER A 415 -7.86 -41.84 -53.08
C SER A 415 -7.71 -40.36 -53.39
N GLU A 416 -8.44 -39.88 -54.40
CA GLU A 416 -8.50 -38.45 -54.70
C GLU A 416 -9.06 -37.67 -53.50
N GLU A 417 -9.94 -38.28 -52.71
CA GLU A 417 -10.39 -37.75 -51.43
C GLU A 417 -9.24 -37.59 -50.43
N LEU A 418 -8.26 -38.51 -50.37
CA LEU A 418 -7.09 -38.34 -49.49
C LEU A 418 -6.20 -37.17 -49.94
N ARG A 419 -6.18 -36.82 -51.24
CA ARG A 419 -5.51 -35.61 -51.72
C ARG A 419 -6.29 -34.35 -51.37
N LYS A 420 -7.62 -34.36 -51.53
CA LYS A 420 -8.51 -33.26 -51.10
C LYS A 420 -8.40 -33.03 -49.59
N LEU A 421 -8.38 -34.11 -48.81
CA LEU A 421 -8.20 -34.11 -47.35
C LEU A 421 -6.82 -33.54 -46.98
N LYS A 422 -5.71 -33.99 -47.60
CA LYS A 422 -4.37 -33.38 -47.41
C LYS A 422 -4.26 -31.92 -47.86
N ILE A 423 -5.10 -31.46 -48.78
CA ILE A 423 -5.20 -30.04 -49.17
C ILE A 423 -6.03 -29.25 -48.15
N ALA A 424 -7.11 -29.83 -47.63
CA ALA A 424 -7.92 -29.27 -46.57
C ALA A 424 -7.15 -29.18 -45.25
N GLU A 425 -6.41 -30.23 -44.85
CA GLU A 425 -5.47 -30.24 -43.73
C GLU A 425 -4.45 -29.11 -43.84
N ARG A 426 -3.74 -28.98 -44.97
CA ARG A 426 -2.80 -27.85 -45.16
C ARG A 426 -3.50 -26.48 -45.19
N LYS A 427 -4.76 -26.40 -45.61
CA LYS A 427 -5.55 -25.16 -45.56
C LYS A 427 -5.96 -24.82 -44.13
N ILE A 428 -6.34 -25.82 -43.33
CA ILE A 428 -6.62 -25.71 -41.89
C ILE A 428 -5.32 -25.31 -41.17
N GLU A 429 -4.23 -26.03 -41.36
CA GLU A 429 -2.91 -25.74 -40.78
C GLU A 429 -2.41 -24.31 -41.12
N ASN A 430 -2.66 -23.82 -42.34
CA ASN A 430 -2.35 -22.44 -42.72
C ASN A 430 -3.32 -21.40 -42.13
N LEU A 431 -4.60 -21.74 -41.97
CA LEU A 431 -5.57 -20.90 -41.25
C LEU A 431 -5.28 -20.89 -39.73
N GLU A 432 -4.82 -21.99 -39.14
CA GLU A 432 -4.35 -22.10 -37.76
C GLU A 432 -3.07 -21.29 -37.54
N LYS A 433 -2.10 -21.35 -38.46
CA LYS A 433 -0.92 -20.46 -38.43
C LYS A 433 -1.32 -18.99 -38.56
N THR A 434 -2.29 -18.67 -39.41
CA THR A 434 -2.82 -17.31 -39.57
C THR A 434 -3.57 -16.86 -38.30
N LEU A 435 -4.36 -17.75 -37.69
CA LEU A 435 -5.05 -17.52 -36.43
C LEU A 435 -4.04 -17.31 -35.29
N GLN A 436 -3.02 -18.16 -35.16
CA GLN A 436 -1.93 -17.99 -34.18
C GLN A 436 -1.18 -16.66 -34.38
N LEU A 437 -0.95 -16.22 -35.62
CA LEU A 437 -0.37 -14.90 -35.89
C LEU A 437 -1.32 -13.78 -35.46
N LYS A 438 -2.63 -13.87 -35.73
CA LYS A 438 -3.62 -12.88 -35.28
C LYS A 438 -3.82 -12.88 -33.76
N THR A 439 -3.78 -14.04 -33.11
CA THR A 439 -3.77 -14.16 -31.65
C THR A 439 -2.53 -13.48 -31.08
N ARG A 440 -1.34 -13.75 -31.61
CA ARG A 440 -0.10 -13.04 -31.23
C ARG A 440 -0.18 -11.53 -31.46
N GLU A 441 -0.74 -11.06 -32.57
CA GLU A 441 -0.98 -9.63 -32.80
C GLU A 441 -1.94 -9.06 -31.73
N THR A 442 -3.03 -9.75 -31.40
CA THR A 442 -3.96 -9.30 -30.34
C THR A 442 -3.36 -9.37 -28.94
N ASP A 443 -2.45 -10.31 -28.69
CA ASP A 443 -1.73 -10.44 -27.41
C ASP A 443 -0.62 -9.38 -27.31
N GLU A 444 0.06 -9.03 -28.41
CA GLU A 444 0.98 -7.89 -28.46
C GLU A 444 0.24 -6.56 -28.27
N LEU A 445 -0.96 -6.41 -28.84
CA LEU A 445 -1.83 -5.26 -28.61
C LEU A 445 -2.35 -5.20 -27.16
N ARG A 446 -2.76 -6.35 -26.58
CA ARG A 446 -3.17 -6.42 -25.17
C ARG A 446 -2.00 -6.08 -24.26
N ALA A 447 -0.83 -6.67 -24.49
CA ALA A 447 0.39 -6.37 -23.75
C ALA A 447 0.94 -4.95 -24.02
N ALA A 448 0.49 -4.25 -25.07
CA ALA A 448 0.77 -2.83 -25.28
C ALA A 448 -0.25 -1.94 -24.56
N HIS A 449 -1.51 -2.35 -24.48
CA HIS A 449 -2.53 -1.71 -23.64
C HIS A 449 -2.19 -1.85 -22.16
N GLU A 450 -1.89 -3.05 -21.68
CA GLU A 450 -1.41 -3.34 -20.33
C GLU A 450 -0.20 -2.46 -19.98
N LYS A 451 0.80 -2.31 -20.88
CA LYS A 451 1.95 -1.41 -20.64
C LYS A 451 1.58 0.08 -20.68
N ARG A 452 0.53 0.48 -21.40
CA ARG A 452 -0.01 1.85 -21.35
C ARG A 452 -0.77 2.08 -20.04
N GLU A 453 -1.45 1.05 -19.55
CA GLU A 453 -2.16 1.05 -18.27
C GLU A 453 -1.20 1.02 -17.09
N GLU A 454 -0.18 0.15 -17.07
CA GLU A 454 0.94 0.17 -16.11
C GLU A 454 1.58 1.57 -16.04
N ARG A 455 1.78 2.23 -17.18
CA ARG A 455 2.30 3.61 -17.24
C ARG A 455 1.30 4.64 -16.70
N LEU A 456 0.00 4.49 -16.97
CA LEU A 456 -1.03 5.39 -16.47
C LEU A 456 -1.22 5.22 -14.95
N GLN A 457 -1.27 3.98 -14.47
CA GLN A 457 -1.28 3.62 -13.06
C GLN A 457 -0.01 4.14 -12.38
N MET A 458 1.18 3.93 -12.96
CA MET A 458 2.45 4.47 -12.44
C MET A 458 2.47 6.00 -12.43
N LEU A 459 1.93 6.67 -13.45
CA LEU A 459 1.79 8.13 -13.44
C LEU A 459 0.77 8.60 -12.39
N GLN A 460 -0.30 7.84 -12.14
CA GLN A 460 -1.29 8.10 -11.09
C GLN A 460 -0.79 7.75 -9.68
N THR A 461 0.15 6.81 -9.52
CA THR A 461 0.82 6.55 -8.24
C THR A 461 1.95 7.54 -8.00
N ASN A 462 2.64 8.01 -9.04
CA ASN A 462 3.61 9.10 -8.92
C ASN A 462 2.90 10.43 -8.63
N TYR A 463 1.75 10.69 -9.26
CA TYR A 463 0.89 11.84 -8.94
C TYR A 463 0.31 11.74 -7.52
N ARG A 464 -0.07 10.53 -7.07
CA ARG A 464 -0.44 10.29 -5.66
C ARG A 464 0.75 10.49 -4.71
N ALA A 465 1.91 9.90 -4.99
CA ALA A 465 3.11 10.10 -4.18
C ALA A 465 3.56 11.57 -4.12
N LEU A 466 3.48 12.32 -5.22
CA LEU A 466 3.69 13.77 -5.23
C LEU A 466 2.62 14.53 -4.43
N LYS A 467 1.37 14.05 -4.42
CA LYS A 467 0.27 14.59 -3.61
C LYS A 467 0.39 14.23 -2.12
N GLU A 468 0.84 13.03 -1.78
CA GLU A 468 1.18 12.60 -0.41
C GLU A 468 2.42 13.34 0.10
N GLN A 469 3.44 13.55 -0.74
CA GLN A 469 4.59 14.40 -0.41
C GLN A 469 4.14 15.85 -0.23
N LEU A 470 3.30 16.41 -1.12
CA LEU A 470 2.70 17.74 -0.90
C LEU A 470 1.95 17.80 0.43
N LYS A 471 1.12 16.80 0.74
CA LYS A 471 0.37 16.71 2.00
C LYS A 471 1.30 16.70 3.23
N GLN A 472 2.43 15.99 3.15
CA GLN A 472 3.46 16.00 4.20
C GLN A 472 4.12 17.39 4.38
N TRP A 473 4.22 18.19 3.32
CA TRP A 473 4.65 19.59 3.42
C TRP A 473 3.52 20.56 3.83
N GLU A 474 2.24 20.24 3.57
CA GLU A 474 1.06 21.02 3.99
C GLU A 474 0.73 20.86 5.48
N GLU A 475 1.21 19.80 6.15
CA GLU A 475 1.01 19.56 7.58
C GLU A 475 1.93 20.41 8.50
N GLY A 476 2.83 21.24 7.93
CA GLY A 476 3.68 22.19 8.67
C GLY A 476 3.18 23.65 8.65
N ASP A 477 2.47 24.10 9.70
CA ASP A 477 1.96 25.49 9.81
C ASP A 477 3.08 26.54 9.86
N SER A 478 3.10 27.47 8.90
CA SER A 478 3.51 28.84 9.18
C SER A 478 2.83 29.87 8.27
N ARG A 479 2.28 30.91 8.89
CA ARG A 479 1.55 32.01 8.25
C ARG A 479 2.50 33.04 7.64
N TYR A 480 2.31 33.38 6.36
CA TYR A 480 2.83 34.62 5.77
C TYR A 480 1.75 35.38 5.01
N GLN A 481 1.83 36.72 5.05
CA GLN A 481 0.80 37.63 4.56
C GLN A 481 0.93 37.91 3.05
N HIS A 482 -0.19 38.22 2.41
CA HIS A 482 -0.22 38.75 1.06
C HIS A 482 0.22 40.23 1.09
N ALA A 483 1.14 40.63 0.21
CA ALA A 483 1.60 42.02 0.13
C ALA A 483 0.53 42.94 -0.50
N ASP A 484 0.50 44.19 -0.06
CA ASP A 484 -0.51 45.18 -0.46
C ASP A 484 -0.29 45.64 -1.92
N PRO A 485 -1.30 45.73 -2.81
CA PRO A 485 -1.12 45.94 -4.25
C PRO A 485 -0.47 47.27 -4.70
N CYS A 486 -0.12 48.17 -3.77
CA CYS A 486 0.39 49.51 -4.08
C CYS A 486 1.84 49.55 -4.60
N GLN A 487 2.60 48.45 -4.55
CA GLN A 487 4.02 48.43 -4.95
C GLN A 487 4.28 48.16 -6.46
N LEU A 488 3.26 47.78 -7.25
CA LEU A 488 3.43 47.44 -8.67
C LEU A 488 3.51 48.64 -9.64
N TYR A 489 3.59 49.88 -9.14
CA TYR A 489 3.70 51.10 -9.96
C TYR A 489 5.14 51.54 -10.27
N GLN A 490 6.14 50.70 -9.99
CA GLN A 490 7.57 51.07 -10.12
C GLN A 490 8.44 50.04 -10.87
N GLU A 491 7.82 49.12 -11.60
CA GLU A 491 8.50 48.28 -12.60
C GLU A 491 8.02 48.70 -14.00
N ASP A 492 8.94 48.82 -14.96
CA ASP A 492 8.61 49.25 -16.32
C ASP A 492 7.62 48.27 -16.96
N SER A 493 6.38 48.72 -17.16
CA SER A 493 5.31 47.87 -17.70
C SER A 493 5.68 47.29 -19.07
N ASP A 494 6.39 48.06 -19.90
CA ASP A 494 6.89 47.62 -21.19
C ASP A 494 7.98 46.54 -21.07
N ALA A 495 8.77 46.50 -19.99
CA ALA A 495 9.72 45.42 -19.74
C ALA A 495 8.99 44.10 -19.45
N VAL A 496 7.99 44.13 -18.55
CA VAL A 496 7.16 42.96 -18.22
C VAL A 496 6.36 42.47 -19.43
N TRP A 497 5.83 43.36 -20.26
CA TRP A 497 5.17 42.98 -21.53
C TRP A 497 6.15 42.40 -22.56
N ASN A 498 7.38 42.91 -22.66
CA ASN A 498 8.42 42.36 -23.53
C ASN A 498 8.90 40.98 -23.05
N GLU A 499 9.08 40.76 -21.75
CA GLU A 499 9.39 39.44 -21.20
C GLU A 499 8.23 38.45 -21.42
N LEU A 500 6.99 38.86 -21.16
CA LEU A 500 5.83 38.02 -21.43
C LEU A 500 5.64 37.72 -22.92
N ALA A 501 6.00 38.64 -23.82
CA ALA A 501 6.04 38.40 -25.27
C ALA A 501 7.18 37.45 -25.65
N PHE A 502 8.36 37.60 -25.06
CA PHE A 502 9.51 36.71 -25.22
C PHE A 502 9.17 35.29 -24.78
N PHE A 503 8.66 35.07 -23.56
CA PHE A 503 8.26 33.75 -23.10
C PHE A 503 7.12 33.14 -23.93
N LYS A 504 6.17 33.94 -24.43
CA LYS A 504 5.14 33.47 -25.38
C LYS A 504 5.72 33.08 -26.75
N MET A 505 6.81 33.72 -27.19
CA MET A 505 7.51 33.37 -28.43
C MET A 505 8.38 32.12 -28.24
N GLU A 506 9.12 32.03 -27.13
CA GLU A 506 9.95 30.89 -26.78
C GLU A 506 9.10 29.63 -26.55
N HIS A 507 7.95 29.74 -25.88
CA HIS A 507 6.98 28.64 -25.74
C HIS A 507 6.40 28.20 -27.09
N LYS A 508 6.11 29.12 -28.02
CA LYS A 508 5.68 28.77 -29.39
C LYS A 508 6.77 28.04 -30.16
N LYS A 509 8.01 28.52 -30.06
CA LYS A 509 9.20 27.90 -30.67
C LYS A 509 9.44 26.49 -30.13
N LEU A 510 9.44 26.31 -28.81
CA LEU A 510 9.57 25.00 -28.15
C LEU A 510 8.41 24.05 -28.50
N LEU A 511 7.19 24.55 -28.69
CA LEU A 511 6.06 23.74 -29.11
C LEU A 511 6.21 23.25 -30.57
N ILE A 512 6.75 24.08 -31.47
CA ILE A 512 7.08 23.69 -32.85
C ILE A 512 8.25 22.70 -32.86
N GLU A 513 9.30 22.96 -32.09
CA GLU A 513 10.48 22.09 -31.97
C GLU A 513 10.09 20.71 -31.40
N LYS A 514 9.20 20.68 -30.40
CA LYS A 514 8.60 19.43 -29.90
C LYS A 514 7.82 18.70 -30.99
N LEU A 515 6.99 19.40 -31.77
CA LEU A 515 6.19 18.79 -32.83
C LEU A 515 7.08 18.19 -33.93
N ASN A 516 8.15 18.91 -34.32
CA ASN A 516 9.17 18.40 -35.24
C ASN A 516 9.87 17.14 -34.70
N LEU A 517 10.23 17.12 -33.41
CA LEU A 517 10.85 15.95 -32.76
C LEU A 517 9.89 14.76 -32.62
N GLU A 518 8.59 15.01 -32.43
CA GLU A 518 7.55 13.99 -32.48
C GLU A 518 7.40 13.43 -33.90
N GLU A 519 7.48 14.28 -34.93
CA GLU A 519 7.46 13.86 -36.34
C GLU A 519 8.73 13.08 -36.74
N GLU A 520 9.94 13.53 -36.38
CA GLU A 520 11.18 12.77 -36.58
C GLU A 520 11.11 11.39 -35.91
N LEU A 521 10.53 11.31 -34.71
CA LEU A 521 10.31 10.04 -34.02
C LEU A 521 9.34 9.12 -34.77
N ASP A 522 8.28 9.66 -35.38
CA ASP A 522 7.33 8.87 -36.19
C ASP A 522 7.93 8.48 -37.55
N GLN A 523 8.66 9.37 -38.23
CA GLN A 523 9.45 9.03 -39.41
C GLN A 523 10.47 7.92 -39.10
N MET A 524 11.15 7.97 -37.95
CA MET A 524 12.06 6.91 -37.49
C MET A 524 11.35 5.61 -37.11
N LYS A 525 10.12 5.67 -36.57
CA LYS A 525 9.27 4.47 -36.37
C LYS A 525 8.86 3.85 -37.71
N VAL A 526 8.53 4.67 -38.70
CA VAL A 526 8.21 4.24 -40.08
C VAL A 526 9.44 3.63 -40.76
N HIS A 527 10.61 4.27 -40.71
CA HIS A 527 11.86 3.67 -41.22
C HIS A 527 12.20 2.35 -40.51
N ARG A 528 11.87 2.21 -39.21
CA ARG A 528 12.06 0.96 -38.44
C ARG A 528 10.99 -0.11 -38.71
N SER A 529 9.79 0.26 -39.19
CA SER A 529 8.76 -0.70 -39.64
C SER A 529 9.01 -1.12 -41.08
N VAL A 530 9.31 -0.19 -41.99
CA VAL A 530 9.77 -0.45 -43.36
C VAL A 530 11.04 -1.29 -43.35
N GLY A 531 12.04 -0.98 -42.51
CA GLY A 531 13.24 -1.79 -42.35
C GLY A 531 12.93 -3.22 -41.88
N ARG A 532 12.00 -3.41 -40.93
CA ARG A 532 11.53 -4.75 -40.52
C ARG A 532 10.79 -5.47 -41.65
N PHE A 533 9.94 -4.78 -42.41
CA PHE A 533 9.24 -5.33 -43.56
C PHE A 533 10.21 -5.75 -44.67
N THR A 534 11.22 -4.93 -44.97
CA THR A 534 12.29 -5.26 -45.93
C THR A 534 13.10 -6.46 -45.48
N ILE A 535 13.46 -6.55 -44.18
CA ILE A 535 14.13 -7.73 -43.62
C ILE A 535 13.25 -8.98 -43.75
N LEU A 536 11.97 -8.91 -43.39
CA LEU A 536 11.02 -10.02 -43.54
C LEU A 536 10.84 -10.45 -45.00
N CYS A 537 10.72 -9.49 -45.94
CA CYS A 537 10.62 -9.76 -47.36
C CYS A 537 11.90 -10.41 -47.93
N LEU A 538 13.09 -9.98 -47.47
CA LEU A 538 14.36 -10.63 -47.81
C LEU A 538 14.52 -12.01 -47.15
N GLN A 539 13.93 -12.22 -45.98
CA GLN A 539 13.94 -13.49 -45.24
C GLN A 539 12.97 -14.50 -45.88
N GLN A 540 11.83 -14.05 -46.38
CA GLN A 540 10.89 -14.83 -47.21
C GLN A 540 11.52 -15.18 -48.56
N LYS A 541 12.13 -14.22 -49.26
CA LYS A 541 12.92 -14.45 -50.49
C LYS A 541 14.18 -15.32 -50.28
N ARG A 542 14.60 -15.56 -49.03
CA ARG A 542 15.62 -16.58 -48.68
C ARG A 542 15.06 -17.97 -48.44
N GLN A 543 13.76 -18.12 -48.19
CA GLN A 543 13.09 -19.41 -48.02
C GLN A 543 12.52 -19.95 -49.34
N GLU A 544 12.06 -19.07 -50.25
CA GLU A 544 11.49 -19.45 -51.54
C GLU A 544 12.42 -20.21 -52.54
N PRO A 545 13.75 -19.98 -52.63
CA PRO A 545 14.59 -20.72 -53.58
C PRO A 545 14.91 -22.15 -53.14
N LEU A 546 14.71 -22.50 -51.86
CA LEU A 546 15.11 -23.81 -51.33
C LEU A 546 14.21 -24.98 -51.77
N PHE A 547 13.18 -24.72 -52.59
CA PHE A 547 12.23 -25.73 -53.07
C PHE A 547 12.26 -25.95 -54.59
N LYS A 548 13.17 -25.29 -55.33
CA LYS A 548 13.39 -25.49 -56.77
C LYS A 548 14.85 -25.25 -57.17
N LEU A 549 15.72 -26.22 -56.84
CA LEU A 549 16.95 -26.58 -57.57
C LEU A 549 17.64 -27.75 -56.84
N SER A 550 17.18 -28.96 -57.12
CA SER A 550 17.81 -30.23 -56.71
C SER A 550 18.05 -31.14 -57.92
N GLU A 551 18.19 -30.54 -59.09
CA GLU A 551 18.38 -31.14 -60.41
C GLU A 551 18.92 -30.02 -61.32
N ASP A 552 20.22 -29.75 -61.23
CA ASP A 552 21.15 -29.78 -62.38
C ASP A 552 22.58 -29.56 -61.88
N ASP A 553 23.51 -30.46 -62.21
CA ASP A 553 24.90 -30.38 -61.76
C ASP A 553 25.87 -30.55 -62.94
N GLY A 554 26.46 -29.43 -63.39
CA GLY A 554 27.65 -29.43 -64.22
C GLY A 554 27.53 -28.85 -65.64
N VAL A 555 27.78 -27.55 -65.78
CA VAL A 555 28.41 -26.99 -66.99
C VAL A 555 29.68 -26.22 -66.60
N LYS A 556 30.83 -26.69 -67.08
CA LYS A 556 32.11 -25.99 -66.97
C LYS A 556 32.21 -24.93 -68.07
N ASN A 557 32.68 -23.73 -67.74
CA ASN A 557 33.20 -22.77 -68.72
C ASN A 557 34.41 -22.01 -68.15
N SER A 558 35.30 -21.55 -69.03
CA SER A 558 36.72 -21.37 -68.71
C SER A 558 37.18 -19.92 -68.44
N THR A 559 38.36 -19.82 -67.82
CA THR A 559 39.24 -18.63 -67.71
C THR A 559 39.54 -17.91 -69.04
N PRO A 560 40.13 -16.68 -69.06
CA PRO A 560 40.76 -15.94 -67.95
C PRO A 560 40.45 -14.42 -67.85
N LYS A 561 40.74 -13.81 -66.68
CA LYS A 561 41.38 -12.48 -66.64
C LYS A 561 42.22 -12.28 -65.36
N LYS A 562 43.53 -12.02 -65.54
CA LYS A 562 44.39 -11.51 -64.46
C LYS A 562 43.86 -10.12 -64.03
N ASN A 563 44.19 -9.70 -62.81
CA ASN A 563 43.71 -8.50 -62.06
C ASN A 563 42.56 -8.74 -61.06
N MET A 564 41.73 -9.79 -61.22
CA MET A 564 40.70 -10.10 -60.22
C MET A 564 41.27 -10.47 -58.84
N LYS A 565 42.45 -11.13 -58.79
CA LYS A 565 43.02 -11.65 -57.54
C LYS A 565 43.27 -10.59 -56.47
N GLU A 566 43.77 -9.41 -56.82
CA GLU A 566 44.15 -8.38 -55.84
C GLU A 566 42.94 -7.64 -55.27
N VAL A 567 41.97 -7.29 -56.12
CA VAL A 567 40.65 -6.79 -55.70
C VAL A 567 39.93 -7.84 -54.85
N SER A 568 40.00 -9.13 -55.23
CA SER A 568 39.43 -10.21 -54.43
C SER A 568 40.15 -10.38 -53.09
N HIS A 569 41.47 -10.13 -53.02
CA HIS A 569 42.21 -10.24 -51.76
C HIS A 569 41.88 -9.10 -50.79
N GLN A 570 41.76 -7.85 -51.28
CA GLN A 570 41.27 -6.74 -50.47
C GLN A 570 39.81 -6.93 -50.04
N THR A 571 38.97 -7.47 -50.93
CA THR A 571 37.56 -7.73 -50.62
C THR A 571 37.43 -8.86 -49.60
N LEU A 572 38.19 -9.95 -49.75
CA LEU A 572 38.26 -11.05 -48.79
C LEU A 572 38.83 -10.58 -47.44
N GLN A 573 39.84 -9.72 -47.44
CA GLN A 573 40.41 -9.13 -46.21
C GLN A 573 39.38 -8.23 -45.51
N LYS A 574 38.61 -7.42 -46.24
CA LYS A 574 37.49 -6.63 -45.72
C LYS A 574 36.36 -7.53 -45.19
N VAL A 575 36.00 -8.59 -45.91
CA VAL A 575 35.02 -9.59 -45.46
C VAL A 575 35.51 -10.25 -44.17
N GLN A 576 36.73 -10.76 -44.10
CA GLN A 576 37.30 -11.35 -42.89
C GLN A 576 37.44 -10.34 -41.73
N GLN A 577 37.59 -9.04 -42.01
CA GLN A 577 37.59 -7.98 -41.00
C GLN A 577 36.16 -7.71 -40.50
N LEU A 578 35.16 -7.75 -41.39
CA LEU A 578 33.75 -7.66 -41.06
C LEU A 578 33.25 -8.89 -40.31
N GLU A 579 33.65 -10.12 -40.69
CA GLU A 579 33.37 -11.36 -39.96
C GLU A 579 33.99 -11.32 -38.56
N ARG A 580 35.23 -10.83 -38.41
CA ARG A 580 35.84 -10.62 -37.09
C ARG A 580 35.05 -9.61 -36.25
N ARG A 581 34.59 -8.50 -36.84
CA ARG A 581 33.71 -7.53 -36.16
C ARG A 581 32.35 -8.12 -35.80
N PHE A 582 31.70 -8.85 -36.71
CA PHE A 582 30.44 -9.55 -36.46
C PHE A 582 30.58 -10.58 -35.35
N LYS A 583 31.67 -11.37 -35.32
CA LYS A 583 31.92 -12.37 -34.27
C LYS A 583 32.18 -11.73 -32.90
N VAL A 584 32.77 -10.53 -32.85
CA VAL A 584 32.87 -9.71 -31.62
C VAL A 584 31.48 -9.21 -31.20
N ILE A 585 30.72 -8.59 -32.12
CA ILE A 585 29.37 -8.07 -31.87
C ILE A 585 28.39 -9.20 -31.47
N GLU A 586 28.52 -10.41 -32.01
CA GLU A 586 27.77 -11.58 -31.56
C GLU A 586 28.16 -12.02 -30.14
N GLY A 587 29.45 -11.92 -29.79
CA GLY A 587 29.94 -12.17 -28.43
C GLY A 587 29.41 -11.14 -27.44
N GLU A 588 29.38 -9.86 -27.82
CA GLU A 588 28.79 -8.75 -27.06
C GLU A 588 27.27 -8.92 -26.92
N LEU A 589 26.57 -9.27 -28.01
CA LEU A 589 25.13 -9.57 -28.00
C LEU A 589 24.80 -10.79 -27.12
N LYS A 590 25.66 -11.82 -27.08
CA LYS A 590 25.52 -12.97 -26.17
C LYS A 590 25.72 -12.54 -24.71
N LYS A 591 26.76 -11.77 -24.41
CA LYS A 591 26.99 -11.19 -23.07
C LYS A 591 25.81 -10.32 -22.63
N GLN A 592 25.32 -9.43 -23.49
CA GLN A 592 24.22 -8.52 -23.18
C GLN A 592 22.87 -9.24 -23.07
N LYS A 593 22.66 -10.35 -23.79
CA LYS A 593 21.51 -11.24 -23.55
C LYS A 593 21.55 -11.90 -22.17
N GLU A 594 22.72 -12.35 -21.72
CA GLU A 594 22.88 -12.95 -20.39
C GLU A 594 22.73 -11.87 -19.29
N VAL A 595 23.32 -10.68 -19.45
CA VAL A 595 23.09 -9.53 -18.54
C VAL A 595 21.60 -9.15 -18.48
N ASN A 596 20.90 -9.09 -19.61
CA ASN A 596 19.45 -8.83 -19.63
C ASN A 596 18.63 -9.93 -18.95
N LYS A 597 19.12 -11.17 -18.92
CA LYS A 597 18.50 -12.32 -18.26
C LYS A 597 18.74 -12.30 -16.74
N GLU A 598 19.93 -11.91 -16.29
CA GLU A 598 20.19 -11.69 -14.86
C GLU A 598 19.42 -10.47 -14.34
N LEU A 599 19.41 -9.34 -15.07
CA LEU A 599 18.56 -8.17 -14.77
C LEU A 599 17.05 -8.53 -14.74
N LEU A 600 16.61 -9.52 -15.52
CA LEU A 600 15.23 -10.02 -15.46
C LEU A 600 14.98 -10.86 -14.19
N LYS A 601 15.95 -11.65 -13.73
CA LYS A 601 15.87 -12.34 -12.41
C LYS A 601 15.83 -11.32 -11.28
N GLU A 602 16.73 -10.33 -11.29
CA GLU A 602 16.76 -9.24 -10.29
C GLU A 602 15.45 -8.47 -10.30
N LYS A 603 14.92 -8.09 -11.47
CA LYS A 603 13.59 -7.46 -11.58
C LYS A 603 12.49 -8.32 -10.98
N ASN A 604 12.52 -9.64 -11.20
CA ASN A 604 11.51 -10.55 -10.66
C ASN A 604 11.67 -10.74 -9.14
N TYR A 605 12.89 -10.80 -8.62
CA TYR A 605 13.19 -10.83 -7.18
C TYR A 605 12.74 -9.53 -6.49
N LEU A 606 13.07 -8.37 -7.07
CA LEU A 606 12.60 -7.07 -6.58
C LEU A 606 11.07 -6.93 -6.67
N LYS A 607 10.42 -7.47 -7.71
CA LYS A 607 8.95 -7.51 -7.80
C LYS A 607 8.32 -8.41 -6.73
N ALA A 608 8.97 -9.51 -6.37
CA ALA A 608 8.53 -10.38 -5.26
C ALA A 608 8.75 -9.70 -3.90
N SER A 609 9.92 -9.09 -3.67
CA SER A 609 10.24 -8.34 -2.45
C SER A 609 9.28 -7.16 -2.25
N LEU A 610 8.99 -6.39 -3.29
CA LEU A 610 8.04 -5.28 -3.25
C LEU A 610 6.59 -5.76 -3.02
N LYS A 611 6.23 -6.96 -3.48
CA LYS A 611 4.93 -7.59 -3.12
C LYS A 611 4.87 -7.91 -1.63
N VAL A 612 5.92 -8.52 -1.07
CA VAL A 612 6.01 -8.82 0.38
C VAL A 612 6.00 -7.55 1.21
N GLN A 613 6.76 -6.51 0.83
CA GLN A 613 6.73 -5.20 1.51
C GLN A 613 5.34 -4.54 1.43
N LYS A 614 4.59 -4.72 0.34
CA LYS A 614 3.20 -4.26 0.28
C LYS A 614 2.30 -5.07 1.20
N GLU A 615 2.43 -6.39 1.24
CA GLU A 615 1.62 -7.25 2.11
C GLU A 615 1.90 -6.98 3.60
N ASP A 616 3.14 -6.62 3.93
CA ASP A 616 3.62 -6.16 5.24
C ASP A 616 3.09 -4.74 5.61
N ALA A 617 3.04 -3.82 4.65
CA ALA A 617 2.38 -2.51 4.83
C ALA A 617 0.86 -2.67 5.01
N ASP A 618 0.21 -3.51 4.19
CA ASP A 618 -1.20 -3.86 4.27
C ASP A 618 -1.52 -4.63 5.59
N THR A 619 -0.54 -5.24 6.28
CA THR A 619 -0.71 -5.70 7.68
C THR A 619 -0.60 -4.56 8.68
N ARG A 620 0.43 -3.70 8.60
CA ARG A 620 0.59 -2.58 9.54
C ARG A 620 -0.57 -1.59 9.49
N GLU A 621 -1.17 -1.36 8.33
CA GLU A 621 -2.38 -0.51 8.20
C GLU A 621 -3.57 -1.10 8.98
N ARG A 622 -3.77 -2.43 8.93
CA ARG A 622 -4.81 -3.11 9.72
C ARG A 622 -4.49 -3.11 11.22
N GLU A 623 -3.23 -3.33 11.59
CA GLU A 623 -2.78 -3.22 12.99
C GLU A 623 -3.05 -1.81 13.54
N LEU A 624 -2.68 -0.76 12.79
CA LEU A 624 -2.98 0.64 13.13
C LEU A 624 -4.49 0.90 13.21
N GLU A 625 -5.32 0.35 12.33
CA GLU A 625 -6.78 0.50 12.41
C GLU A 625 -7.34 -0.14 13.70
N THR A 626 -6.81 -1.30 14.13
CA THR A 626 -7.21 -1.91 15.42
C THR A 626 -6.71 -1.11 16.63
N LEU A 627 -5.52 -0.51 16.55
CA LEU A 627 -5.01 0.38 17.60
C LEU A 627 -5.82 1.68 17.68
N LEU A 628 -6.24 2.26 16.55
CA LEU A 628 -7.13 3.42 16.52
C LEU A 628 -8.50 3.11 17.13
N LYS A 629 -9.06 1.92 16.89
CA LYS A 629 -10.29 1.45 17.55
C LYS A 629 -10.11 1.28 19.06
N ARG A 630 -8.99 0.70 19.52
CA ARG A 630 -8.66 0.65 20.96
C ARG A 630 -8.51 2.05 21.57
N ILE A 631 -7.82 2.97 20.89
CA ILE A 631 -7.64 4.37 21.35
C ILE A 631 -8.98 5.12 21.40
N TYR A 632 -9.93 4.81 20.52
CA TYR A 632 -11.29 5.35 20.59
C TYR A 632 -12.03 4.83 21.84
N GLU A 633 -12.01 3.52 22.08
CA GLU A 633 -12.66 2.92 23.25
C GLU A 633 -12.03 3.42 24.55
N THR A 634 -10.69 3.42 24.68
CA THR A 634 -10.00 3.96 25.86
C THR A 634 -10.26 5.47 26.08
N LYS A 635 -10.59 6.24 25.03
CA LYS A 635 -11.06 7.63 25.18
C LYS A 635 -12.49 7.72 25.72
N LYS A 636 -13.36 6.79 25.34
CA LYS A 636 -14.72 6.63 25.90
C LYS A 636 -14.64 6.20 27.36
N ASP A 637 -13.88 5.14 27.66
CA ASP A 637 -13.63 4.65 29.01
C ASP A 637 -13.07 5.75 29.92
N LYS A 638 -12.12 6.56 29.41
CA LYS A 638 -11.60 7.72 30.13
C LYS A 638 -12.65 8.80 30.39
N ALA A 639 -13.59 9.03 29.47
CA ALA A 639 -14.68 9.98 29.68
C ALA A 639 -15.69 9.46 30.73
N GLU A 640 -16.00 8.16 30.71
CA GLU A 640 -16.85 7.50 31.70
C GLU A 640 -16.18 7.54 33.10
N LEU A 641 -14.89 7.23 33.19
CA LEU A 641 -14.11 7.37 34.43
C LEU A 641 -14.03 8.82 34.92
N GLN A 642 -13.94 9.81 34.02
CA GLN A 642 -13.98 11.22 34.42
C GLN A 642 -15.35 11.60 35.01
N LEU A 643 -16.46 11.09 34.47
CA LEU A 643 -17.79 11.31 35.06
C LEU A 643 -17.91 10.70 36.47
N VAL A 644 -17.32 9.51 36.69
CA VAL A 644 -17.26 8.87 38.01
C VAL A 644 -16.39 9.68 38.99
N ILE A 645 -15.25 10.23 38.54
CA ILE A 645 -14.42 11.13 39.36
C ILE A 645 -15.19 12.40 39.71
N ASP A 646 -15.82 13.05 38.72
CA ASP A 646 -16.65 14.23 38.91
C ASP A 646 -17.83 13.97 39.87
N GLU A 647 -18.35 12.75 39.96
CA GLU A 647 -19.39 12.35 40.91
C GLU A 647 -18.83 12.10 42.31
N GLN A 648 -17.72 11.36 42.43
CA GLN A 648 -17.01 11.15 43.70
C GLN A 648 -16.50 12.47 44.31
N GLU A 649 -16.11 13.46 43.50
CA GLU A 649 -15.76 14.80 44.00
C GLU A 649 -16.97 15.54 44.59
N LYS A 650 -18.16 15.40 44.00
CA LYS A 650 -19.42 15.96 44.53
C LYS A 650 -19.81 15.27 45.84
N GLU A 651 -19.69 13.95 45.92
CA GLU A 651 -19.90 13.19 47.17
C GLU A 651 -18.89 13.60 48.24
N ALA A 652 -17.60 13.67 47.90
CA ALA A 652 -16.55 14.11 48.81
C ALA A 652 -16.76 15.56 49.28
N ALA A 653 -17.28 16.45 48.44
CA ALA A 653 -17.67 17.81 48.83
C ALA A 653 -18.89 17.81 49.78
N SER A 654 -19.88 16.96 49.54
CA SER A 654 -21.04 16.75 50.43
C SER A 654 -20.60 16.21 51.80
N LEU A 655 -19.76 15.18 51.83
CA LEU A 655 -19.19 14.61 53.06
C LEU A 655 -18.30 15.62 53.79
N LYS A 656 -17.45 16.39 53.09
CA LYS A 656 -16.67 17.49 53.71
C LYS A 656 -17.59 18.54 54.35
N LYS A 657 -18.73 18.86 53.74
CA LYS A 657 -19.74 19.76 54.32
C LYS A 657 -20.39 19.17 55.57
N GLN A 658 -20.78 17.88 55.55
CA GLN A 658 -21.32 17.18 56.71
C GLN A 658 -20.29 17.09 57.86
N VAL A 659 -19.01 16.84 57.57
CA VAL A 659 -17.93 16.82 58.56
C VAL A 659 -17.68 18.22 59.13
N ALA A 660 -17.73 19.28 58.32
CA ALA A 660 -17.64 20.66 58.80
C ALA A 660 -18.82 21.03 59.72
N GLU A 661 -20.04 20.59 59.39
CA GLU A 661 -21.24 20.74 60.22
C GLU A 661 -21.13 19.96 61.53
N ALA A 662 -20.71 18.68 61.48
CA ALA A 662 -20.51 17.86 62.68
C ALA A 662 -19.39 18.39 63.59
N ASN A 663 -18.33 18.97 63.02
CA ASN A 663 -17.29 19.67 63.80
C ASN A 663 -17.81 20.99 64.38
N ARG A 664 -18.65 21.74 63.67
CA ARG A 664 -19.32 22.95 64.21
C ARG A 664 -20.20 22.59 65.41
N LEU A 665 -21.06 21.57 65.27
CA LEU A 665 -21.89 21.03 66.35
C LEU A 665 -21.06 20.46 67.51
N ARG A 666 -19.87 19.90 67.25
CA ARG A 666 -18.93 19.48 68.30
C ARG A 666 -18.39 20.67 69.08
N ASN A 667 -17.94 21.71 68.39
CA ASN A 667 -17.45 22.93 69.02
C ASN A 667 -18.56 23.63 69.82
N GLU A 668 -19.78 23.69 69.29
CA GLU A 668 -20.97 24.19 70.01
C GLU A 668 -21.23 23.37 71.29
N ASN A 669 -21.10 22.03 71.24
CA ASN A 669 -21.19 21.16 72.42
C ASN A 669 -20.02 21.34 73.39
N GLU A 670 -18.79 21.57 72.93
CA GLU A 670 -17.62 21.86 73.78
C GLU A 670 -17.74 23.23 74.48
N ASP A 671 -18.29 24.24 73.81
CA ASP A 671 -18.63 25.54 74.41
C ASP A 671 -19.79 25.43 75.41
N LEU A 672 -20.80 24.61 75.14
CA LEU A 672 -21.88 24.31 76.10
C LEU A 672 -21.36 23.52 77.31
N LEU A 673 -20.48 22.53 77.09
CA LEU A 673 -19.82 21.78 78.17
C LEU A 673 -18.93 22.70 79.01
N SER A 674 -18.21 23.62 78.38
CA SER A 674 -17.40 24.65 79.04
C SER A 674 -18.26 25.63 79.85
N GLN A 675 -19.44 26.00 79.35
CA GLN A 675 -20.41 26.80 80.10
C GLN A 675 -20.99 26.03 81.30
N VAL A 676 -21.37 24.76 81.12
CA VAL A 676 -21.84 23.89 82.21
C VAL A 676 -20.74 23.66 83.25
N GLN A 677 -19.49 23.46 82.84
CA GLN A 677 -18.35 23.34 83.74
C GLN A 677 -18.06 24.65 84.46
N LYS A 678 -18.19 25.81 83.80
CA LYS A 678 -18.05 27.13 84.42
C LYS A 678 -19.16 27.42 85.43
N LEU A 679 -20.41 27.03 85.14
CA LEU A 679 -21.53 27.06 86.08
C LEU A 679 -21.30 26.11 87.26
N LYS A 680 -20.74 24.92 87.02
CA LYS A 680 -20.33 23.97 88.07
C LYS A 680 -19.22 24.54 88.95
N CYS A 681 -18.19 25.18 88.38
CA CYS A 681 -17.14 25.86 89.14
C CYS A 681 -17.65 27.12 89.87
N LEU A 682 -18.72 27.78 89.39
CA LEU A 682 -19.40 28.84 90.14
C LEU A 682 -20.26 28.28 91.28
N LEU A 683 -20.88 27.10 91.12
CA LEU A 683 -21.62 26.40 92.17
C LEU A 683 -20.68 25.82 93.25
N GLU A 684 -19.54 25.27 92.84
CA GLU A 684 -18.47 24.82 93.75
C GLU A 684 -17.76 26.02 94.39
N GLY A 685 -17.57 27.12 93.65
CA GLY A 685 -17.10 28.40 94.18
C GLY A 685 -18.05 28.98 95.24
N ALA A 686 -19.35 28.92 95.02
CA ALA A 686 -20.36 29.33 96.01
C ALA A 686 -20.33 28.44 97.27
N LYS A 687 -19.89 27.17 97.17
CA LYS A 687 -19.61 26.31 98.34
C LYS A 687 -18.27 26.65 99.01
N ALA A 688 -17.24 27.02 98.25
CA ALA A 688 -15.90 27.33 98.74
C ALA A 688 -15.75 28.74 99.36
N VAL A 689 -16.60 29.70 98.98
CA VAL A 689 -16.63 31.07 99.52
C VAL A 689 -17.07 31.11 101.01
N ALA A 690 -17.50 29.99 101.58
CA ALA A 690 -17.74 29.84 103.02
C ALA A 690 -16.46 29.92 103.90
N THR A 691 -15.26 29.87 103.32
CA THR A 691 -13.97 29.96 104.04
C THR A 691 -13.06 31.02 103.42
N SER A 692 -12.98 32.21 104.01
CA SER A 692 -12.29 33.38 103.42
C SER A 692 -11.25 34.03 104.34
N GLY A 693 -10.09 34.40 103.77
CA GLY A 693 -9.17 35.39 104.33
C GLY A 693 -7.79 35.39 103.64
N GLN A 694 -7.06 36.50 103.48
CA GLN A 694 -7.43 37.91 103.69
C GLN A 694 -6.41 38.87 103.03
N CYS A 695 -6.85 39.67 102.05
CA CYS A 695 -6.26 40.98 101.62
C CYS A 695 -4.78 40.99 101.10
N ASN A 696 -4.25 42.01 100.39
CA ASN A 696 -4.81 43.24 99.81
C ASN A 696 -3.96 43.67 98.58
N CYS A 697 -4.54 44.41 97.62
CA CYS A 697 -3.81 45.05 96.50
C CYS A 697 -3.63 46.57 96.74
N LYS A 698 -2.63 47.22 96.08
CA LYS A 698 -2.45 48.69 95.84
C LYS A 698 -1.01 48.97 95.28
N ILE A 699 -0.67 50.01 94.49
CA ILE A 699 -1.41 51.09 93.77
C ILE A 699 -0.52 51.76 92.67
N THR A 700 -1.11 52.57 91.76
CA THR A 700 -0.50 53.54 90.78
C THR A 700 0.52 53.06 89.71
N GLY A 701 0.65 53.68 88.52
CA GLY A 701 -0.23 54.62 87.79
C GLY A 701 0.34 56.02 87.45
N THR A 702 0.57 56.33 86.16
CA THR A 702 0.85 57.70 85.65
C THR A 702 0.38 57.91 84.20
N LYS A 703 0.10 59.17 83.78
CA LYS A 703 -0.38 59.55 82.43
C LYS A 703 0.63 60.42 81.67
N VAL A 704 0.84 60.15 80.38
CA VAL A 704 1.27 61.14 79.35
C VAL A 704 0.60 60.79 78.01
N LYS A 705 0.19 61.78 77.21
CA LYS A 705 -0.24 61.60 75.80
C LYS A 705 0.91 61.96 74.86
N LEU A 706 1.23 61.11 73.89
CA LEU A 706 2.10 61.44 72.75
C LEU A 706 1.60 60.80 71.45
N LYS A 707 2.00 61.37 70.29
CA LYS A 707 1.55 60.92 68.97
C LYS A 707 2.44 59.81 68.40
N THR A 708 1.79 58.88 67.70
CA THR A 708 2.24 58.07 66.55
C THR A 708 3.74 57.73 66.44
N ALA A 709 4.12 56.50 66.81
CA ALA A 709 5.31 55.82 66.28
C ALA A 709 5.13 54.28 66.25
N LYS A 710 5.62 53.61 65.20
CA LYS A 710 5.66 52.13 65.13
C LYS A 710 6.76 51.58 66.04
N LYS A 711 6.48 50.52 66.83
CA LYS A 711 7.46 49.44 67.06
C LYS A 711 6.85 48.11 67.53
N LYS A 712 7.55 47.05 67.10
CA LYS A 712 7.25 45.62 67.12
C LYS A 712 7.00 45.01 68.52
N SER A 713 6.23 43.92 68.55
CA SER A 713 6.42 42.82 69.50
C SER A 713 6.11 41.45 68.85
N SER A 714 7.02 40.48 69.05
CA SER A 714 6.80 39.02 69.07
C SER A 714 5.68 38.39 68.22
N LEU A 715 6.03 37.82 67.06
CA LEU A 715 5.31 36.69 66.45
C LEU A 715 6.25 35.94 65.48
N GLY A 716 7.14 35.11 66.03
CA GLY A 716 8.27 34.52 65.30
C GLY A 716 8.61 33.10 65.74
N HIS A 717 7.61 32.24 65.94
CA HIS A 717 7.81 30.85 66.42
C HIS A 717 7.07 29.74 65.63
N HIS A 718 6.20 30.06 64.66
CA HIS A 718 5.55 29.03 63.83
C HIS A 718 6.30 28.64 62.54
N GLY A 719 7.34 29.39 62.16
CA GLY A 719 8.12 29.11 60.94
C GLY A 719 9.03 27.88 61.01
N ALA A 720 9.36 27.39 62.21
CA ALA A 720 10.23 26.23 62.40
C ALA A 720 9.48 24.90 62.25
N PHE A 721 8.31 24.77 62.90
CA PHE A 721 7.53 23.53 62.94
C PHE A 721 7.09 23.05 61.55
N LEU A 722 6.75 23.96 60.63
CA LEU A 722 6.36 23.60 59.26
C LEU A 722 7.54 22.98 58.48
N LYS A 723 8.76 23.51 58.64
CA LYS A 723 9.97 22.93 58.02
C LYS A 723 10.37 21.60 58.66
N GLN A 724 10.15 21.44 59.96
CA GLN A 724 10.31 20.17 60.66
C GLN A 724 9.35 19.11 60.11
N SER A 725 8.06 19.45 59.99
CA SER A 725 7.00 18.55 59.51
C SER A 725 7.21 18.10 58.05
N ILE A 726 7.54 19.02 57.14
CA ILE A 726 7.85 18.68 55.73
C ILE A 726 9.05 17.72 55.66
N LYS A 727 10.10 17.94 56.47
CA LYS A 727 11.26 17.03 56.49
C LYS A 727 10.95 15.67 57.11
N VAL A 728 10.02 15.58 58.07
CA VAL A 728 9.57 14.29 58.61
C VAL A 728 8.74 13.51 57.58
N MET A 729 7.84 14.15 56.84
CA MET A 729 7.07 13.45 55.79
C MET A 729 7.95 12.95 54.65
N SER A 730 9.02 13.67 54.29
CA SER A 730 9.96 13.28 53.24
C SER A 730 10.67 11.94 53.50
N ASN A 731 10.73 11.48 54.75
CA ASN A 731 11.39 10.23 55.14
C ASN A 731 10.42 9.04 55.30
N VAL A 732 9.13 9.22 55.01
CA VAL A 732 8.10 8.17 55.16
C VAL A 732 7.70 7.54 53.81
N PHE A 733 7.95 8.23 52.69
CA PHE A 733 7.51 7.80 51.35
C PHE A 733 8.50 6.93 50.56
N GLU A 734 9.70 6.66 51.08
CA GLU A 734 10.71 5.82 50.37
C GLU A 734 10.42 4.30 50.41
N ASN A 735 9.41 3.85 51.17
CA ASN A 735 9.14 2.42 51.41
C ASN A 735 7.71 1.96 51.02
N PHE A 736 6.96 2.70 50.19
CA PHE A 736 5.63 2.28 49.73
C PHE A 736 5.44 2.41 48.21
N SER A 737 6.29 1.70 47.46
CA SER A 737 6.09 1.45 46.03
C SER A 737 6.55 0.05 45.60
N LYS A 738 6.35 -0.96 46.46
CA LYS A 738 6.54 -2.37 46.10
C LYS A 738 5.73 -3.32 47.00
N ASP A 739 4.48 -3.54 46.59
CA ASP A 739 3.58 -4.65 46.91
C ASP A 739 2.30 -4.43 46.06
N GLY A 740 1.73 -5.39 45.35
CA GLY A 740 2.24 -6.72 45.00
C GLY A 740 1.25 -7.41 44.06
N TRP A 741 1.72 -7.85 42.90
CA TRP A 741 1.06 -8.86 42.06
C TRP A 741 2.15 -9.79 41.54
N GLU A 742 2.06 -11.06 41.93
CA GLU A 742 2.97 -12.11 41.53
C GLU A 742 2.62 -12.59 40.12
N ASP A 743 3.63 -12.99 39.34
CA ASP A 743 3.52 -14.20 38.54
C ASP A 743 4.89 -14.91 38.53
N VAL A 744 4.89 -16.22 38.32
CA VAL A 744 5.97 -17.11 38.77
C VAL A 744 6.54 -17.95 37.64
N SER A 745 7.88 -17.92 37.45
CA SER A 745 8.73 -19.10 37.12
C SER A 745 10.22 -18.74 36.91
N GLU A 746 11.08 -19.58 37.51
CA GLU A 746 12.33 -20.20 36.98
C GLU A 746 13.25 -19.47 35.96
N SER A 747 14.60 -19.54 36.03
CA SER A 747 15.52 -20.10 37.05
C SER A 747 17.01 -19.74 36.76
N SER A 748 17.91 -20.14 37.67
CA SER A 748 19.33 -20.49 37.44
C SER A 748 20.42 -19.39 37.47
N ASP A 749 21.55 -19.76 38.11
CA ASP A 749 22.72 -18.91 38.43
C ASP A 749 23.81 -18.87 37.34
N SER A 750 24.75 -17.92 37.46
CA SER A 750 26.14 -18.04 36.94
C SER A 750 27.13 -17.11 37.67
N GLU A 751 27.82 -17.67 38.65
CA GLU A 751 29.23 -17.51 39.06
C GLU A 751 30.06 -16.21 38.84
N ILE A 752 30.83 -15.87 39.89
CA ILE A 752 31.90 -14.86 40.01
C ILE A 752 33.25 -15.62 39.85
N PRO A 753 34.31 -15.15 39.11
CA PRO A 753 35.34 -14.31 39.75
C PRO A 753 36.31 -13.41 38.92
N THR A 754 36.89 -12.43 39.63
CA THR A 754 38.25 -11.83 39.48
C THR A 754 38.63 -11.09 38.16
N SER A 755 39.65 -10.23 38.09
CA SER A 755 40.81 -9.96 38.98
C SER A 755 41.20 -8.46 39.08
N GLU A 756 42.13 -8.13 39.99
CA GLU A 756 42.65 -6.78 40.24
C GLU A 756 43.84 -6.39 39.34
N SER A 757 44.05 -5.09 39.10
CA SER A 757 45.42 -4.56 39.07
C SER A 757 45.50 -3.06 39.43
N LEU A 758 46.64 -2.71 40.03
CA LEU A 758 47.00 -1.46 40.69
C LEU A 758 47.40 -0.36 39.68
N GLU A 759 47.02 0.91 39.90
CA GLU A 759 47.95 2.03 40.17
C GLU A 759 47.33 3.46 40.11
N ALA A 760 47.81 4.31 41.03
CA ALA A 760 48.07 5.76 40.95
C ALA A 760 47.03 6.80 40.44
N VAL A 761 46.98 8.05 40.94
CA VAL A 761 47.17 8.59 42.31
C VAL A 761 46.64 10.04 42.38
N ILE A 762 45.92 10.38 43.46
CA ILE A 762 45.72 11.73 44.08
C ILE A 762 45.48 12.95 43.15
N MET A 763 44.29 13.57 43.27
CA MET A 763 44.19 14.91 43.91
C MET A 763 42.79 15.21 44.48
N LYS A 764 42.71 15.51 45.79
CA LYS A 764 41.49 15.97 46.46
C LYS A 764 41.81 16.77 47.73
N THR A 765 41.14 17.92 47.88
CA THR A 765 40.74 18.60 49.14
C THR A 765 41.81 19.07 50.15
N GLY A 766 41.70 20.34 50.56
CA GLY A 766 42.35 20.92 51.75
C GLY A 766 41.93 22.38 51.93
N GLN A 767 41.68 22.85 53.17
CA GLN A 767 41.05 24.16 53.43
C GLN A 767 41.90 25.13 54.29
N ASN A 768 41.64 26.41 54.07
CA ASN A 768 42.09 27.65 54.73
C ASN A 768 42.53 27.58 56.21
N ILE A 769 43.62 28.28 56.53
CA ILE A 769 43.78 29.10 57.75
C ILE A 769 44.43 30.46 57.33
N ASP A 770 44.03 31.53 58.02
CA ASP A 770 44.35 32.97 57.83
C ASP A 770 45.04 33.51 59.13
N PRO A 771 45.53 34.78 59.31
CA PRO A 771 45.70 35.89 58.35
C PRO A 771 46.95 36.82 58.55
N LEU A 772 47.02 37.90 57.77
CA LEU A 772 47.67 39.23 58.01
C LEU A 772 49.24 39.37 57.93
N PRO A 773 49.79 40.61 57.71
CA PRO A 773 51.17 40.81 57.19
C PRO A 773 52.09 41.82 57.94
N ASP A 774 53.39 41.88 57.58
CA ASP A 774 54.19 43.13 57.47
C ASP A 774 55.44 42.96 56.55
N ARG A 775 56.07 44.08 56.18
CA ARG A 775 57.51 44.33 55.85
C ARG A 775 58.48 43.12 55.78
N SER A 776 59.42 43.02 54.82
CA SER A 776 60.14 44.09 54.10
C SER A 776 61.18 43.59 53.06
N LYS A 777 61.63 44.51 52.17
CA LYS A 777 62.99 44.74 51.61
C LYS A 777 63.92 43.57 51.17
N GLN A 778 64.67 43.85 50.07
CA GLN A 778 65.97 43.29 49.64
C GLN A 778 65.98 41.86 49.02
N GLN A 779 66.89 41.46 48.10
CA GLN A 779 67.74 42.24 47.14
C GLN A 779 68.43 41.32 46.08
N GLY A 780 68.28 41.62 44.78
CA GLY A 780 69.04 41.04 43.64
C GLY A 780 68.41 41.49 42.30
N LYS A 781 69.08 41.99 41.24
CA LYS A 781 70.33 41.59 40.52
C LYS A 781 70.21 40.15 39.98
N LYS A 782 70.39 39.83 38.69
CA LYS A 782 70.95 40.47 37.45
C LYS A 782 70.33 39.72 36.23
N GLN A 783 70.43 40.03 34.92
CA GLN A 783 70.75 41.14 33.97
C GLN A 783 70.28 40.60 32.55
N ILE A 784 70.23 41.23 31.36
CA ILE A 784 70.66 42.50 30.75
C ILE A 784 69.67 42.86 29.60
N GLN A 785 69.51 44.14 29.26
CA GLN A 785 69.29 44.61 27.87
C GLN A 785 69.99 45.97 27.68
N ASP A 786 70.31 46.36 26.44
CA ASP A 786 71.34 47.38 26.14
C ASP A 786 70.89 48.40 25.05
N CYS A 787 71.75 49.40 24.84
CA CYS A 787 71.84 50.38 23.75
C CYS A 787 71.19 51.78 23.87
N GLN A 788 72.02 52.77 23.50
CA GLN A 788 71.76 54.14 23.02
C GLN A 788 71.48 55.28 24.03
N LYS A 789 72.55 56.08 24.26
CA LYS A 789 72.53 57.54 24.54
C LYS A 789 72.59 58.31 23.20
N PRO A 790 72.44 59.66 23.17
CA PRO A 790 73.57 60.56 23.53
C PRO A 790 73.21 61.62 24.58
N CYS A 791 74.23 62.25 25.18
CA CYS A 791 74.08 63.28 26.24
C CYS A 791 74.16 64.71 25.70
N ASN A 792 73.69 65.69 26.49
CA ASN A 792 74.31 67.03 26.49
C ASN A 792 74.04 67.86 27.76
N ILE A 793 75.05 68.67 28.15
CA ILE A 793 75.00 69.91 29.00
C ILE A 793 74.60 69.77 30.49
N VAL A 794 75.55 70.07 31.40
CA VAL A 794 75.53 71.09 32.52
C VAL A 794 76.72 70.86 33.48
N HIS A 795 77.32 71.97 33.98
CA HIS A 795 78.29 72.26 35.07
C HIS A 795 78.79 71.20 36.11
N LEU A 796 79.73 71.48 37.04
CA LEU A 796 80.94 72.34 37.20
C LEU A 796 81.39 72.26 38.71
N GLU A 797 82.50 72.90 39.10
CA GLU A 797 83.16 72.87 40.44
C GLU A 797 83.72 71.49 40.85
N GLY A 798 84.78 71.33 41.65
CA GLY A 798 85.78 72.22 42.29
C GLY A 798 86.69 71.32 43.17
N LYS A 799 87.95 71.62 43.54
CA LYS A 799 88.73 72.87 43.61
C LYS A 799 90.27 72.58 43.60
N ASP A 800 91.09 73.64 43.47
CA ASP A 800 92.41 73.86 44.12
C ASP A 800 93.62 72.90 43.84
N GLN A 801 94.91 73.32 43.82
CA GLN A 801 95.55 74.64 44.01
C GLN A 801 97.01 74.72 43.46
N GLN A 802 97.44 75.93 43.03
CA GLN A 802 98.84 76.47 42.89
C GLN A 802 99.87 75.72 41.97
N TYR A 803 100.95 76.31 41.40
CA TYR A 803 101.73 77.55 41.62
C TYR A 803 102.14 78.30 40.29
N ASN A 804 102.01 79.64 40.27
CA ASN A 804 102.92 80.74 39.81
C ASN A 804 104.09 80.49 38.78
N LYS A 805 104.58 81.43 37.91
CA LYS A 805 104.26 82.86 37.58
C LYS A 805 105.06 83.45 36.37
N LYS A 806 104.47 84.43 35.63
CA LYS A 806 105.09 85.52 34.79
C LYS A 806 105.86 85.06 33.51
N VAL A 807 106.24 85.89 32.50
CA VAL A 807 106.48 87.35 32.32
C VAL A 807 105.98 87.85 30.93
N HIS A 808 104.89 88.64 30.84
CA HIS A 808 104.80 90.04 30.33
C HIS A 808 104.80 90.34 28.80
N ASN A 809 104.50 91.60 28.45
CA ASN A 809 103.91 92.06 27.18
C ASN A 809 104.30 93.53 26.87
N ARG A 810 104.45 93.93 25.59
CA ARG A 810 104.78 95.31 25.07
C ARG A 810 106.18 95.86 25.49
N THR A 811 106.87 96.77 24.76
CA THR A 811 106.45 98.13 24.28
C THR A 811 107.37 98.65 23.12
N TYR A 812 107.19 99.90 22.68
CA TYR A 812 107.74 100.54 21.47
C TYR A 812 109.23 100.94 21.49
N PHE A 813 109.84 100.88 20.30
CA PHE A 813 110.60 101.92 19.55
C PHE A 813 111.25 103.11 20.31
N VAL A 814 112.56 103.31 20.10
CA VAL A 814 113.27 104.57 19.66
C VAL A 814 114.76 104.49 20.05
N LEU A 815 115.66 104.71 19.09
CA LEU A 815 116.98 105.31 19.34
C LEU A 815 117.44 106.09 18.10
N LEU A 816 118.09 107.24 18.30
CA LEU A 816 118.34 108.23 17.25
C LEU A 816 119.59 107.94 16.39
N CYS A 817 119.51 108.31 15.12
CA CYS A 817 120.67 108.73 14.34
C CYS A 817 120.67 110.26 14.19
N ARG A 818 121.81 110.92 14.42
CA ARG A 818 122.12 112.25 13.88
C ARG A 818 123.62 112.34 13.59
N VAL A 819 123.96 113.18 12.62
CA VAL A 819 125.27 113.25 11.94
C VAL A 819 125.80 114.70 12.04
N LEU A 820 127.13 114.91 11.97
CA LEU A 820 127.79 115.90 11.07
C LEU A 820 129.29 116.20 11.39
N ARG A 821 130.11 116.16 10.32
CA ARG A 821 131.22 117.09 9.96
C ARG A 821 132.54 117.17 10.76
N THR A 822 133.56 116.50 10.21
CA THR A 822 134.85 117.07 9.68
C THR A 822 135.69 118.06 10.51
N LYS A 823 137.00 117.75 10.67
CA LYS A 823 138.12 118.61 10.24
C LYS A 823 139.50 117.93 10.30
N ARG A 824 140.32 118.13 9.26
CA ARG A 824 141.80 118.08 9.27
C ARG A 824 142.26 119.26 8.40
N ARG A 825 143.28 120.03 8.81
CA ARG A 825 143.91 121.13 8.02
C ARG A 825 145.39 121.25 8.38
N ASN A 826 146.16 121.88 7.49
CA ASN A 826 147.63 121.87 7.50
C ASN A 826 148.23 123.23 7.90
N ILE A 827 149.47 123.19 8.38
CA ILE A 827 150.49 124.27 8.42
C ILE A 827 151.81 123.51 8.12
N VAL A 828 152.65 123.73 7.10
CA VAL A 828 153.13 124.90 6.31
C VAL A 828 154.33 125.63 6.94
N GLN A 829 155.53 125.29 6.41
CA GLN A 829 156.79 126.06 6.22
C GLN A 829 157.29 127.12 7.24
N LYS A 830 158.62 127.30 7.26
CA LYS A 830 159.37 128.32 8.02
C LYS A 830 160.48 128.94 7.15
N LEU A 831 160.80 130.22 7.33
CA LEU A 831 161.93 130.94 6.71
C LEU A 831 163.30 130.47 7.28
N GLY A 832 164.47 130.74 6.68
CA GLY A 832 164.79 131.58 5.50
C GLY A 832 166.26 131.47 4.99
N CYS A 833 166.73 132.50 4.26
CA CYS A 833 168.05 132.64 3.56
C CYS A 833 169.23 133.03 4.52
N PRO A 834 170.48 133.39 4.09
CA PRO A 834 171.18 133.52 2.77
C PRO A 834 172.46 132.63 2.63
N VAL A 835 173.19 132.40 1.50
CA VAL A 835 173.83 133.23 0.43
C VAL A 835 175.05 134.05 0.93
N PRO A 836 176.19 134.21 0.20
CA PRO A 836 176.73 133.60 -1.04
C PRO A 836 177.91 132.61 -0.73
N LEU A 837 178.60 131.91 -1.64
CA LEU A 837 179.26 132.28 -2.91
C LEU A 837 179.11 131.23 -4.03
N LEU A 838 179.93 131.34 -5.09
CA LEU A 838 179.53 130.96 -6.45
C LEU A 838 180.60 130.31 -7.37
N GLN A 839 181.91 130.48 -7.18
CA GLN A 839 182.85 130.14 -8.27
C GLN A 839 183.40 128.70 -8.29
N GLU A 840 183.55 128.02 -7.14
CA GLU A 840 183.74 126.55 -7.12
C GLU A 840 182.45 125.77 -7.46
N ARG A 841 181.32 126.48 -7.47
CA ARG A 841 179.95 125.92 -7.48
C ARG A 841 179.61 125.14 -8.76
N ILE A 842 180.35 125.35 -9.86
CA ILE A 842 180.05 124.71 -11.15
C ILE A 842 180.46 123.23 -11.16
N LYS A 843 181.62 122.85 -10.61
CA LYS A 843 182.06 121.44 -10.58
C LYS A 843 181.33 120.61 -9.52
N SER A 844 181.00 121.20 -8.37
CA SER A 844 180.27 120.51 -7.30
C SER A 844 178.81 120.18 -7.69
N LEU A 845 178.10 121.11 -8.36
CA LEU A 845 176.71 120.88 -8.75
C LEU A 845 176.52 119.71 -9.72
N GLN A 846 177.49 119.44 -10.61
CA GLN A 846 177.40 118.31 -11.53
C GLN A 846 177.40 116.95 -10.80
N GLN A 847 178.13 116.80 -9.70
CA GLN A 847 178.10 115.57 -8.89
C GLN A 847 176.82 115.41 -8.07
N GLN A 848 176.25 116.50 -7.53
CA GLN A 848 174.97 116.43 -6.81
C GLN A 848 173.78 116.08 -7.71
N ILE A 849 173.78 116.52 -8.97
CA ILE A 849 172.71 116.21 -9.93
C ILE A 849 172.62 114.70 -10.22
N VAL A 850 173.75 114.00 -10.32
CA VAL A 850 173.78 112.54 -10.55
C VAL A 850 173.20 111.76 -9.37
N VAL A 851 173.54 112.15 -8.13
CA VAL A 851 173.00 111.52 -6.91
C VAL A 851 171.48 111.73 -6.84
N LEU A 852 171.01 112.97 -7.00
CA LEU A 852 169.59 113.30 -6.95
C LEU A 852 168.77 112.63 -8.07
N GLN A 853 169.35 112.39 -9.25
CA GLN A 853 168.70 111.63 -10.32
C GLN A 853 168.55 110.14 -9.96
N ASN A 854 169.57 109.53 -9.36
CA ASN A 854 169.52 108.13 -8.92
C ASN A 854 168.54 107.91 -7.74
N GLU A 855 168.52 108.83 -6.77
CA GLU A 855 167.54 108.81 -5.68
C GLU A 855 166.11 108.98 -6.20
N LYS A 856 165.88 109.91 -7.14
CA LYS A 856 164.58 110.10 -7.80
C LYS A 856 164.12 108.85 -8.53
N MET A 857 165.01 108.15 -9.26
CA MET A 857 164.67 106.89 -9.94
C MET A 857 164.32 105.77 -8.95
N THR A 858 165.03 105.69 -7.82
CA THR A 858 164.75 104.72 -6.75
C THR A 858 163.41 105.01 -6.06
N ALA A 859 163.10 106.28 -5.80
CA ALA A 859 161.82 106.72 -5.24
C ALA A 859 160.63 106.48 -6.18
N VAL A 860 160.80 106.70 -7.49
CA VAL A 860 159.76 106.38 -8.50
C VAL A 860 159.55 104.87 -8.62
N SER A 861 160.61 104.07 -8.54
CA SER A 861 160.54 102.60 -8.62
C SER A 861 159.78 102.01 -7.43
N SER A 862 160.07 102.47 -6.22
CA SER A 862 159.36 102.05 -4.99
C SER A 862 157.90 102.55 -4.97
N ALA A 863 157.63 103.79 -5.40
CA ALA A 863 156.26 104.29 -5.55
C ALA A 863 155.43 103.46 -6.54
N LYS A 864 156.02 102.98 -7.64
CA LYS A 864 155.36 102.05 -8.58
C LYS A 864 155.07 100.70 -7.91
N GLY A 865 156.03 100.15 -7.17
CA GLY A 865 155.84 98.92 -6.39
C GLY A 865 154.68 99.01 -5.38
N PHE A 866 154.56 100.13 -4.66
CA PHE A 866 153.44 100.40 -3.75
C PHE A 866 152.09 100.56 -4.48
N LYS A 867 152.08 101.07 -5.72
CA LYS A 867 150.85 101.12 -6.53
C LYS A 867 150.41 99.71 -6.96
N GLU A 868 151.33 98.88 -7.44
CA GLU A 868 151.04 97.50 -7.85
C GLU A 868 150.58 96.60 -6.69
N THR A 869 151.10 96.78 -5.47
CA THR A 869 150.60 96.04 -4.30
C THR A 869 149.23 96.52 -3.85
N ASN A 870 148.91 97.81 -3.98
CA ASN A 870 147.58 98.35 -3.69
C ASN A 870 146.52 97.90 -4.72
N GLU A 871 146.90 97.78 -6.00
CA GLU A 871 146.05 97.19 -7.06
C GLU A 871 145.83 95.68 -6.86
N LYS A 872 146.84 94.95 -6.36
CA LYS A 872 146.69 93.55 -5.93
C LYS A 872 145.80 93.40 -4.68
N LEU A 873 145.89 94.30 -3.71
CA LEU A 873 145.02 94.29 -2.52
C LEU A 873 143.56 94.62 -2.86
N THR A 874 143.31 95.63 -3.70
CA THR A 874 141.95 95.99 -4.12
C THR A 874 141.29 94.92 -4.99
N THR A 875 142.04 94.25 -5.87
CA THR A 875 141.51 93.09 -6.62
C THR A 875 141.26 91.87 -5.73
N GLN A 876 142.12 91.57 -4.74
CA GLN A 876 141.85 90.52 -3.76
C GLN A 876 140.63 90.82 -2.88
N LEU A 877 140.47 92.07 -2.43
CA LEU A 877 139.30 92.52 -1.67
C LEU A 877 138.01 92.32 -2.49
N HIS A 878 138.00 92.73 -3.76
CA HIS A 878 136.82 92.59 -4.62
C HIS A 878 136.48 91.12 -4.91
N LEU A 879 137.48 90.25 -5.06
CA LEU A 879 137.29 88.80 -5.18
C LEU A 879 136.74 88.17 -3.88
N ALA A 880 137.16 88.67 -2.71
CA ALA A 880 136.66 88.23 -1.42
C ALA A 880 135.19 88.66 -1.22
N ASP A 881 134.84 89.90 -1.54
CA ASP A 881 133.45 90.39 -1.53
C ASP A 881 132.57 89.58 -2.49
N GLN A 882 133.03 89.30 -3.71
CA GLN A 882 132.27 88.50 -4.67
C GLN A 882 132.02 87.06 -4.15
N ARG A 883 133.01 86.45 -3.49
CA ARG A 883 132.85 85.14 -2.81
C ARG A 883 131.89 85.22 -1.63
N LEU A 884 131.90 86.31 -0.86
CA LEU A 884 130.99 86.53 0.28
C LEU A 884 129.54 86.72 -0.17
N GLN A 885 129.29 87.46 -1.26
CA GLN A 885 127.95 87.58 -1.84
C GLN A 885 127.47 86.23 -2.41
N SER A 886 128.35 85.48 -3.10
CA SER A 886 128.03 84.15 -3.61
C SER A 886 127.70 83.15 -2.50
N SER A 887 128.44 83.15 -1.39
CA SER A 887 128.17 82.26 -0.26
C SER A 887 126.88 82.64 0.48
N LYS A 888 126.63 83.95 0.66
CA LYS A 888 125.36 84.47 1.21
C LYS A 888 124.15 84.00 0.40
N LEU A 889 124.16 84.22 -0.93
CA LEU A 889 123.07 83.75 -1.81
C LEU A 889 122.89 82.22 -1.73
N THR A 890 123.99 81.47 -1.65
CA THR A 890 123.93 79.99 -1.51
C THR A 890 123.32 79.55 -0.17
N ILE A 891 123.57 80.29 0.90
CA ILE A 891 122.97 80.03 2.23
C ILE A 891 121.47 80.40 2.22
N GLU A 892 121.11 81.55 1.63
CA GLU A 892 119.71 81.99 1.50
C GLU A 892 118.88 80.98 0.68
N VAL A 893 119.42 80.47 -0.45
CA VAL A 893 118.78 79.41 -1.25
C VAL A 893 118.63 78.10 -0.47
N LYS A 894 119.64 77.67 0.31
CA LYS A 894 119.54 76.47 1.14
C LYS A 894 118.55 76.62 2.30
N TYR A 895 118.50 77.80 2.93
CA TYR A 895 117.53 78.11 3.98
C TYR A 895 116.10 78.13 3.43
N PHE A 896 115.90 78.75 2.26
CA PHE A 896 114.63 78.71 1.53
C PHE A 896 114.22 77.28 1.18
N SER A 897 115.14 76.46 0.62
CA SER A 897 114.88 75.04 0.31
C SER A 897 114.48 74.22 1.54
N LEU A 898 115.13 74.42 2.69
CA LEU A 898 114.80 73.72 3.94
C LEU A 898 113.44 74.18 4.50
N CYS A 899 113.13 75.47 4.36
CA CYS A 899 111.82 76.03 4.69
C CYS A 899 110.72 75.45 3.79
N CYS A 900 110.94 75.37 2.47
CA CYS A 900 110.01 74.71 1.54
C CYS A 900 109.80 73.23 1.88
N LEU A 901 110.85 72.47 2.22
CA LEU A 901 110.74 71.05 2.59
C LEU A 901 109.98 70.84 3.91
N THR A 902 110.17 71.72 4.90
CA THR A 902 109.45 71.66 6.18
C THR A 902 108.00 72.13 6.08
N VAL A 903 107.71 73.10 5.20
CA VAL A 903 106.32 73.44 4.83
C VAL A 903 105.65 72.30 4.06
N PHE A 904 106.36 71.66 3.13
CA PHE A 904 105.83 70.54 2.35
C PHE A 904 105.56 69.30 3.22
N SER A 905 106.44 68.94 4.16
CA SER A 905 106.20 67.83 5.10
C SER A 905 105.05 68.13 6.07
N LEU A 906 104.88 69.39 6.51
CA LEU A 906 103.71 69.81 7.29
C LEU A 906 102.41 69.73 6.47
N ILE A 907 102.44 70.06 5.18
CA ILE A 907 101.30 69.90 4.27
C ILE A 907 100.97 68.41 4.07
N LEU A 908 101.97 67.56 3.82
CA LEU A 908 101.79 66.11 3.70
C LEU A 908 101.24 65.49 4.99
N PHE A 909 101.68 65.94 6.17
CA PHE A 909 101.13 65.48 7.45
C PHE A 909 99.67 65.89 7.64
N LYS A 910 99.31 67.13 7.25
CA LYS A 910 97.90 67.58 7.22
C LYS A 910 97.08 66.77 6.22
N GLN A 911 97.60 66.49 5.03
CA GLN A 911 96.93 65.62 4.06
C GLN A 911 96.75 64.19 4.61
N LEU A 912 97.77 63.59 5.22
CA LEU A 912 97.70 62.26 5.83
C LEU A 912 96.69 62.18 6.99
N THR A 913 96.58 63.23 7.81
CA THR A 913 95.54 63.29 8.87
C THR A 913 94.14 63.46 8.27
N THR A 914 93.95 64.27 7.23
CA THR A 914 92.66 64.33 6.51
C THR A 914 92.30 63.02 5.81
N ILE A 915 93.26 62.31 5.19
CA ILE A 915 93.06 61.00 4.56
C ILE A 915 92.67 59.94 5.60
N LYS A 916 93.29 59.95 6.79
CA LYS A 916 92.88 59.08 7.90
C LYS A 916 91.47 59.41 8.40
N SER A 917 91.12 60.70 8.52
CA SER A 917 89.76 61.12 8.90
C SER A 917 88.72 60.67 7.86
N LEU A 918 89.00 60.87 6.57
CA LEU A 918 88.13 60.45 5.47
C LEU A 918 88.03 58.93 5.39
N LYS A 919 89.11 58.17 5.64
CA LYS A 919 89.05 56.70 5.69
C LYS A 919 88.17 56.22 6.84
N ASN A 920 88.29 56.81 8.03
CA ASN A 920 87.43 56.48 9.16
C ASN A 920 85.97 56.82 8.88
N GLU A 921 85.69 57.97 8.25
CA GLU A 921 84.33 58.33 7.82
C GLU A 921 83.80 57.33 6.78
N VAL A 922 84.58 56.97 5.76
CA VAL A 922 84.20 55.95 4.75
C VAL A 922 83.87 54.62 5.40
N GLN A 923 84.72 54.13 6.31
CA GLN A 923 84.43 52.88 7.06
C GLN A 923 83.11 53.00 7.85
N GLU A 924 82.85 54.14 8.49
CA GLU A 924 81.59 54.37 9.19
C GLU A 924 80.39 54.38 8.22
N LYS A 925 80.53 54.95 7.01
CA LYS A 925 79.48 54.84 5.97
C LYS A 925 79.30 53.38 5.52
N GLU A 926 80.37 52.61 5.34
CA GLU A 926 80.32 51.19 4.96
C GLU A 926 79.64 50.32 6.04
N GLU A 927 79.87 50.61 7.32
CA GLU A 927 79.19 49.95 8.44
C GLU A 927 77.69 50.33 8.47
N ARG A 928 77.37 51.62 8.33
CA ARG A 928 75.99 52.11 8.18
C ARG A 928 75.27 51.52 6.96
N VAL A 929 75.97 51.34 5.83
CA VAL A 929 75.44 50.70 4.61
C VAL A 929 75.19 49.22 4.83
N ARG A 930 76.10 48.49 5.50
CA ARG A 930 75.87 47.08 5.86
C ARG A 930 74.68 46.91 6.82
N GLU A 931 74.53 47.81 7.79
CA GLU A 931 73.34 47.88 8.64
C GLU A 931 72.05 48.12 7.84
N LEU A 932 72.08 49.06 6.89
CA LEU A 932 70.92 49.38 6.04
C LEU A 932 70.58 48.20 5.12
N GLN A 933 71.56 47.52 4.53
CA GLN A 933 71.33 46.31 3.74
C GLN A 933 70.70 45.19 4.60
N ALA A 934 71.19 45.00 5.83
CA ALA A 934 70.60 44.05 6.77
C ALA A 934 69.22 44.47 7.31
N LYS A 935 68.82 45.75 7.18
CA LYS A 935 67.45 46.23 7.46
C LYS A 935 66.56 46.01 6.22
N ILE A 936 67.07 46.28 5.01
CA ILE A 936 66.41 45.99 3.74
C ILE A 936 66.06 44.50 3.65
N SER A 937 67.02 43.58 3.81
CA SER A 937 66.75 42.12 3.70
C SER A 937 66.03 41.49 4.91
N ARG A 938 65.66 42.30 5.91
CA ARG A 938 64.58 41.96 6.85
C ARG A 938 63.23 42.38 6.27
N LEU A 939 63.09 43.64 5.87
CA LEU A 939 61.88 44.18 5.24
C LEU A 939 61.47 43.44 3.95
N GLU A 940 62.42 42.97 3.14
CA GLU A 940 62.16 42.15 1.95
C GLU A 940 61.48 40.81 2.30
N ARG A 941 61.89 40.17 3.40
CA ARG A 941 61.26 38.94 3.90
C ARG A 941 59.87 39.23 4.47
N ASP A 942 59.74 40.29 5.27
CA ASP A 942 58.45 40.72 5.81
C ASP A 942 57.46 41.09 4.70
N LEU A 943 57.92 41.75 3.63
CA LEU A 943 57.15 42.06 2.44
C LEU A 943 56.80 40.80 1.64
N SER A 944 57.70 39.82 1.55
CA SER A 944 57.41 38.53 0.90
C SER A 944 56.34 37.75 1.66
N MET A 945 56.44 37.65 2.99
CA MET A 945 55.43 37.04 3.85
C MET A 945 54.09 37.76 3.75
N LYS A 946 54.10 39.11 3.76
CA LYS A 946 52.87 39.91 3.57
C LYS A 946 52.25 39.73 2.19
N ARG A 947 53.05 39.61 1.12
CA ARG A 947 52.54 39.27 -0.23
C ARG A 947 51.87 37.90 -0.23
N HIS A 948 52.50 36.89 0.39
CA HIS A 948 51.92 35.54 0.49
C HIS A 948 50.59 35.54 1.26
N LEU A 949 50.52 36.25 2.40
CA LEU A 949 49.27 36.41 3.16
C LEU A 949 48.20 37.18 2.38
N ILE A 950 48.57 38.20 1.61
CA ILE A 950 47.63 38.94 0.74
C ILE A 950 47.08 38.03 -0.36
N GLU A 951 47.89 37.16 -0.96
CA GLU A 951 47.45 36.25 -2.01
C GLU A 951 46.59 35.10 -1.47
N ASP A 952 46.90 34.60 -0.27
CA ASP A 952 46.10 33.64 0.50
C ASP A 952 44.76 34.24 0.99
N LEU A 953 44.72 35.55 1.27
CA LEU A 953 43.46 36.27 1.51
C LEU A 953 42.67 36.52 0.21
N ARG A 954 43.33 36.75 -0.94
CA ARG A 954 42.69 36.89 -2.25
C ARG A 954 42.08 35.57 -2.74
N SER A 955 42.78 34.45 -2.57
CA SER A 955 42.26 33.13 -2.95
C SER A 955 41.02 32.77 -2.13
N ARG A 956 41.04 33.00 -0.80
CA ARG A 956 39.85 32.87 0.06
C ARG A 956 38.72 33.82 -0.34
N LEU A 957 39.02 35.09 -0.64
CA LEU A 957 38.00 36.05 -1.10
C LEU A 957 37.35 35.59 -2.41
N LYS A 958 38.15 35.10 -3.37
CA LYS A 958 37.65 34.58 -4.64
C LYS A 958 36.78 33.33 -4.44
N ALA A 959 37.24 32.38 -3.63
CA ALA A 959 36.46 31.18 -3.30
C ALA A 959 35.12 31.55 -2.62
N ASN A 960 35.13 32.53 -1.71
CA ASN A 960 33.91 33.05 -1.10
C ASN A 960 32.97 33.71 -2.13
N GLN A 961 33.48 34.48 -3.10
CA GLN A 961 32.68 35.04 -4.19
C GLN A 961 32.11 33.98 -5.14
N GLU A 962 32.80 32.86 -5.33
CA GLU A 962 32.30 31.72 -6.13
C GLU A 962 31.25 30.90 -5.35
N ASN A 963 31.41 30.77 -4.03
CA ASN A 963 30.40 30.22 -3.12
C ASN A 963 29.16 31.13 -3.00
N GLU A 964 29.33 32.45 -2.99
CA GLU A 964 28.25 33.45 -2.97
C GLU A 964 27.42 33.38 -4.26
N LYS A 965 28.08 33.27 -5.43
CA LYS A 965 27.39 33.06 -6.72
C LYS A 965 26.57 31.78 -6.74
N THR A 966 27.16 30.65 -6.35
CA THR A 966 26.42 29.37 -6.31
C THR A 966 25.31 29.37 -5.25
N SER A 967 25.47 30.11 -4.15
CA SER A 967 24.39 30.37 -3.18
C SER A 967 23.26 31.21 -3.79
N ASN A 968 23.57 32.24 -4.58
CA ASN A 968 22.57 33.07 -5.26
C ASN A 968 21.88 32.30 -6.39
N GLU A 969 22.60 31.52 -7.20
CA GLU A 969 22.03 30.65 -8.25
C GLU A 969 21.09 29.58 -7.67
N THR A 970 21.43 29.03 -6.50
CA THR A 970 20.55 28.07 -5.80
C THR A 970 19.37 28.76 -5.12
N LEU A 971 19.54 29.97 -4.58
CA LEU A 971 18.44 30.79 -4.04
C LEU A 971 17.46 31.20 -5.13
N GLU A 972 17.93 31.66 -6.29
CA GLU A 972 17.09 32.00 -7.44
C GLU A 972 16.38 30.75 -8.00
N SER A 973 17.04 29.58 -7.97
CA SER A 973 16.44 28.28 -8.29
C SER A 973 15.34 27.88 -7.29
N LEU A 974 15.49 28.21 -6.01
CA LEU A 974 14.46 28.04 -4.98
C LEU A 974 13.31 29.04 -5.17
N GLU A 975 13.60 30.31 -5.47
CA GLU A 975 12.59 31.34 -5.73
C GLU A 975 11.74 31.00 -6.96
N ARG A 976 12.36 30.54 -8.06
CA ARG A 976 11.65 30.03 -9.25
C ARG A 976 10.76 28.84 -8.92
N LYS A 977 11.18 27.93 -8.02
CA LYS A 977 10.33 26.83 -7.51
C LYS A 977 9.18 27.34 -6.65
N VAL A 978 9.41 28.32 -5.77
CA VAL A 978 8.37 28.92 -4.93
C VAL A 978 7.32 29.64 -5.79
N LYS A 979 7.72 30.39 -6.82
CA LYS A 979 6.80 31.03 -7.78
C LYS A 979 5.96 29.98 -8.52
N ALA A 980 6.58 28.93 -9.05
CA ALA A 980 5.88 27.83 -9.69
C ALA A 980 4.89 27.12 -8.73
N LEU A 981 5.30 26.83 -7.49
CA LEU A 981 4.44 26.21 -6.48
C LEU A 981 3.26 27.11 -6.08
N ALA A 982 3.44 28.43 -6.01
CA ALA A 982 2.37 29.38 -5.72
C ALA A 982 1.30 29.39 -6.84
N GLU A 983 1.71 29.37 -8.11
CA GLU A 983 0.81 29.24 -9.25
C GLU A 983 0.09 27.87 -9.22
N ASP A 984 0.83 26.80 -8.94
CA ASP A 984 0.29 25.44 -8.82
C ASP A 984 -0.75 25.32 -7.68
N CYS A 985 -0.55 26.02 -6.57
CA CYS A 985 -1.52 26.13 -5.48
C CYS A 985 -2.77 26.92 -5.87
N SER A 986 -2.64 27.99 -6.68
CA SER A 986 -3.78 28.70 -7.27
C SER A 986 -4.61 27.80 -8.18
N ASN A 987 -3.94 27.03 -9.05
CA ASN A 987 -4.57 26.06 -9.96
C ASN A 987 -5.24 24.89 -9.23
N LYS A 988 -4.64 24.41 -8.13
CA LYS A 988 -5.26 23.40 -7.25
C LYS A 988 -6.48 23.96 -6.53
N LYS A 989 -6.44 25.21 -6.06
CA LYS A 989 -7.57 25.89 -5.41
C LYS A 989 -8.78 26.00 -6.34
N SER A 990 -8.60 26.49 -7.57
CA SER A 990 -9.70 26.56 -8.55
C SER A 990 -10.26 25.18 -8.91
N SER A 991 -9.40 24.16 -9.01
CA SER A 991 -9.80 22.76 -9.21
C SER A 991 -10.60 22.18 -8.04
N ILE A 992 -10.21 22.51 -6.80
CA ILE A 992 -10.92 22.13 -5.58
C ILE A 992 -12.29 22.80 -5.51
N ASP A 993 -12.40 24.08 -5.87
CA ASP A 993 -13.68 24.80 -5.84
C ASP A 993 -14.63 24.31 -6.95
N SER A 994 -14.10 23.93 -8.13
CA SER A 994 -14.85 23.19 -9.16
C SER A 994 -15.33 21.80 -8.68
N LEU A 995 -14.52 21.08 -7.90
CA LEU A 995 -14.91 19.81 -7.28
C LEU A 995 -15.99 20.00 -6.21
N LYS A 996 -15.90 21.03 -5.35
CA LYS A 996 -16.96 21.40 -4.40
C LYS A 996 -18.27 21.72 -5.14
N GLN A 997 -18.21 22.46 -6.25
CA GLN A 997 -19.40 22.78 -7.05
C GLN A 997 -20.05 21.51 -7.61
N ARG A 998 -19.26 20.57 -8.16
CA ARG A 998 -19.77 19.27 -8.64
C ARG A 998 -20.33 18.40 -7.52
N LEU A 999 -19.68 18.36 -6.36
CA LEU A 999 -20.18 17.65 -5.17
C LEU A 999 -21.52 18.23 -4.69
N ASN A 1000 -21.67 19.56 -4.71
CA ASN A 1000 -22.93 20.23 -4.36
C ASN A 1000 -24.06 19.98 -5.36
N VAL A 1001 -23.75 19.68 -6.63
CA VAL A 1001 -24.74 19.23 -7.62
C VAL A 1001 -25.13 17.78 -7.35
N ALA A 1002 -24.15 16.88 -7.22
CA ALA A 1002 -24.38 15.46 -6.93
C ALA A 1002 -25.14 15.23 -5.61
N ALA A 1003 -24.91 16.07 -4.59
CA ALA A 1003 -25.65 16.04 -3.33
C ALA A 1003 -27.13 16.45 -3.50
N LYS A 1004 -27.43 17.40 -4.39
CA LYS A 1004 -28.82 17.77 -4.74
C LYS A 1004 -29.50 16.68 -5.56
N GLU A 1005 -28.80 16.10 -6.52
CA GLU A 1005 -29.29 14.96 -7.30
C GLU A 1005 -29.59 13.76 -6.39
N LYS A 1006 -28.67 13.40 -5.48
CA LYS A 1006 -28.91 12.36 -4.45
C LYS A 1006 -30.17 12.65 -3.64
N SER A 1007 -30.32 13.87 -3.13
CA SER A 1007 -31.51 14.27 -2.36
C SER A 1007 -32.82 14.20 -3.17
N GLN A 1008 -32.77 14.45 -4.47
CA GLN A 1008 -33.90 14.24 -5.38
C GLN A 1008 -34.23 12.76 -5.58
N TYR A 1009 -33.22 11.89 -5.76
CA TYR A 1009 -33.42 10.45 -5.83
C TYR A 1009 -33.96 9.86 -4.52
N GLU A 1010 -33.45 10.31 -3.37
CA GLU A 1010 -33.96 9.93 -2.05
C GLU A 1010 -35.43 10.36 -1.87
N GLN A 1011 -35.80 11.57 -2.30
CA GLN A 1011 -37.19 12.02 -2.28
C GLN A 1011 -38.10 11.22 -3.25
N MET A 1012 -37.59 10.80 -4.41
CA MET A 1012 -38.35 9.93 -5.32
C MET A 1012 -38.48 8.50 -4.79
N TYR A 1013 -37.46 7.98 -4.10
CA TYR A 1013 -37.50 6.67 -3.45
C TYR A 1013 -38.55 6.61 -2.35
N GLU A 1014 -38.55 7.57 -1.41
CA GLU A 1014 -39.57 7.58 -0.34
C GLU A 1014 -40.98 7.78 -0.92
N LYS A 1015 -41.16 8.59 -1.98
CA LYS A 1015 -42.45 8.68 -2.70
C LYS A 1015 -42.90 7.35 -3.32
N ALA A 1016 -41.99 6.62 -3.96
CA ALA A 1016 -42.30 5.33 -4.57
C ALA A 1016 -42.64 4.26 -3.51
N LYS A 1017 -41.96 4.29 -2.36
CA LYS A 1017 -42.27 3.47 -1.17
C LYS A 1017 -43.62 3.84 -0.57
N ASP A 1018 -43.90 5.14 -0.40
CA ASP A 1018 -45.19 5.69 0.00
C ASP A 1018 -46.34 5.23 -0.92
N GLU A 1019 -46.09 5.11 -2.23
CA GLU A 1019 -47.07 4.62 -3.20
C GLU A 1019 -47.22 3.10 -3.15
N LEU A 1020 -46.15 2.34 -2.89
CA LEU A 1020 -46.17 0.89 -2.70
C LEU A 1020 -46.95 0.50 -1.43
N GLU A 1021 -46.68 1.13 -0.28
CA GLU A 1021 -47.43 0.89 0.96
C GLU A 1021 -48.94 1.19 0.76
N LYS A 1022 -49.28 2.23 -0.01
CA LYS A 1022 -50.67 2.56 -0.40
C LYS A 1022 -51.28 1.59 -1.43
N LYS A 1023 -50.48 0.77 -2.11
CA LYS A 1023 -50.92 -0.31 -3.02
C LYS A 1023 -51.14 -1.59 -2.23
N ASP A 1024 -50.24 -1.95 -1.34
CA ASP A 1024 -50.34 -3.13 -0.48
C ASP A 1024 -51.56 -3.03 0.45
N LEU A 1025 -51.81 -1.86 1.06
CA LEU A 1025 -53.04 -1.61 1.83
C LEU A 1025 -54.32 -1.82 1.00
N LYS A 1026 -54.31 -1.47 -0.29
CA LYS A 1026 -55.45 -1.69 -1.20
C LYS A 1026 -55.56 -3.14 -1.67
N LEU A 1027 -54.44 -3.85 -1.79
CA LEU A 1027 -54.42 -5.28 -2.09
C LEU A 1027 -55.05 -6.04 -0.91
N ASN A 1028 -54.62 -5.75 0.32
CA ASN A 1028 -55.17 -6.35 1.54
C ASN A 1028 -56.68 -6.04 1.70
N GLU A 1029 -57.13 -4.82 1.33
CA GLU A 1029 -58.55 -4.46 1.32
C GLU A 1029 -59.36 -5.24 0.27
N LEU A 1030 -58.78 -5.48 -0.91
CA LEU A 1030 -59.38 -6.28 -1.98
C LEU A 1030 -59.39 -7.79 -1.65
N GLU A 1031 -58.33 -8.32 -1.04
CA GLU A 1031 -58.24 -9.69 -0.55
C GLU A 1031 -59.26 -9.94 0.56
N SER A 1032 -59.38 -9.03 1.52
CA SER A 1032 -60.42 -9.09 2.57
C SER A 1032 -61.84 -9.11 1.97
N LYS A 1033 -62.07 -8.35 0.89
CA LYS A 1033 -63.36 -8.36 0.16
C LYS A 1033 -63.55 -9.65 -0.64
N MET A 1034 -62.49 -10.18 -1.25
CA MET A 1034 -62.52 -11.46 -1.98
C MET A 1034 -62.93 -12.59 -1.05
N ILE A 1035 -62.27 -12.72 0.11
CA ILE A 1035 -62.58 -13.71 1.16
C ILE A 1035 -64.02 -13.54 1.65
N ALA A 1036 -64.50 -12.29 1.84
CA ALA A 1036 -65.89 -12.05 2.22
C ALA A 1036 -66.90 -12.46 1.13
N THR A 1037 -66.58 -12.25 -0.16
CA THR A 1037 -67.43 -12.70 -1.27
C THR A 1037 -67.37 -14.22 -1.49
N GLU A 1038 -66.23 -14.85 -1.23
CA GLU A 1038 -66.05 -16.30 -1.27
C GLU A 1038 -66.85 -16.97 -0.13
N TYR A 1039 -66.77 -16.42 1.09
CA TYR A 1039 -67.61 -16.86 2.20
C TYR A 1039 -69.10 -16.76 1.86
N ALA A 1040 -69.56 -15.61 1.37
CA ALA A 1040 -70.96 -15.42 0.95
C ALA A 1040 -71.36 -16.36 -0.21
N MET A 1041 -70.43 -16.69 -1.12
CA MET A 1041 -70.65 -17.70 -2.16
C MET A 1041 -70.83 -19.09 -1.56
N THR A 1042 -69.96 -19.52 -0.62
CA THR A 1042 -70.11 -20.82 0.05
C THR A 1042 -71.40 -20.91 0.89
N GLU A 1043 -71.86 -19.82 1.51
CA GLU A 1043 -73.13 -19.75 2.24
C GLU A 1043 -74.34 -19.90 1.28
N LEU A 1044 -74.28 -19.25 0.11
CA LEU A 1044 -75.29 -19.40 -0.95
C LEU A 1044 -75.28 -20.82 -1.56
N GLU A 1045 -74.11 -21.41 -1.80
CA GLU A 1045 -73.98 -22.78 -2.29
C GLU A 1045 -74.49 -23.80 -1.27
N ALA A 1046 -74.18 -23.63 0.02
CA ALA A 1046 -74.72 -24.45 1.10
C ALA A 1046 -76.25 -24.32 1.20
N THR A 1047 -76.78 -23.10 1.11
CA THR A 1047 -78.22 -22.82 1.12
C THR A 1047 -78.93 -23.46 -0.08
N ALA A 1048 -78.38 -23.31 -1.29
CA ALA A 1048 -78.91 -23.91 -2.51
C ALA A 1048 -78.85 -25.45 -2.44
N SER A 1049 -77.75 -26.01 -1.95
CA SER A 1049 -77.58 -27.46 -1.73
C SER A 1049 -78.59 -28.00 -0.72
N GLN A 1050 -78.85 -27.26 0.37
CA GLN A 1050 -79.85 -27.63 1.37
C GLN A 1050 -81.28 -27.57 0.80
N GLN A 1051 -81.61 -26.57 -0.02
CA GLN A 1051 -82.90 -26.49 -0.72
C GLN A 1051 -83.07 -27.63 -1.73
N LEU A 1052 -82.06 -27.92 -2.55
CA LEU A 1052 -82.07 -29.03 -3.50
C LEU A 1052 -82.19 -30.38 -2.79
N HIS A 1053 -81.49 -30.59 -1.67
CA HIS A 1053 -81.63 -31.80 -0.85
C HIS A 1053 -83.03 -31.91 -0.23
N GLY A 1054 -83.60 -30.79 0.24
CA GLY A 1054 -84.97 -30.73 0.76
C GLY A 1054 -86.00 -31.11 -0.31
N LEU A 1055 -85.88 -30.56 -1.51
CA LEU A 1055 -86.72 -30.92 -2.66
C LEU A 1055 -86.53 -32.37 -3.08
N ALA A 1056 -85.29 -32.86 -3.21
CA ALA A 1056 -84.99 -34.24 -3.56
C ALA A 1056 -85.59 -35.25 -2.56
N LYS A 1057 -85.58 -34.90 -1.26
CA LYS A 1057 -86.22 -35.68 -0.20
C LYS A 1057 -87.75 -35.67 -0.32
N GLN A 1058 -88.36 -34.51 -0.61
CA GLN A 1058 -89.80 -34.41 -0.86
C GLN A 1058 -90.23 -35.20 -2.11
N THR A 1059 -89.50 -35.10 -3.22
CA THR A 1059 -89.77 -35.89 -4.43
C THR A 1059 -89.54 -37.38 -4.19
N GLY A 1060 -88.54 -37.77 -3.39
CA GLY A 1060 -88.33 -39.16 -2.98
C GLY A 1060 -89.52 -39.72 -2.18
N GLN A 1061 -90.03 -38.97 -1.21
CA GLN A 1061 -91.22 -39.36 -0.43
C GLN A 1061 -92.51 -39.37 -1.28
N ALA A 1062 -92.64 -38.46 -2.24
CA ALA A 1062 -93.73 -38.46 -3.21
C ALA A 1062 -93.67 -39.69 -4.13
N LEU A 1063 -92.49 -40.02 -4.66
CA LEU A 1063 -92.27 -41.22 -5.47
C LEU A 1063 -92.50 -42.50 -4.67
N GLU A 1064 -92.03 -42.60 -3.42
CA GLU A 1064 -92.25 -43.76 -2.56
C GLU A 1064 -93.75 -43.96 -2.25
N THR A 1065 -94.50 -42.88 -2.03
CA THR A 1065 -95.96 -42.95 -1.81
C THR A 1065 -96.76 -43.21 -3.09
N ILE A 1066 -96.27 -42.79 -4.26
CA ILE A 1066 -96.80 -43.18 -5.57
C ILE A 1066 -96.51 -44.67 -5.83
N GLN A 1067 -95.30 -45.16 -5.56
CA GLN A 1067 -94.90 -46.55 -5.74
C GLN A 1067 -95.70 -47.49 -4.82
N LYS A 1068 -95.93 -47.12 -3.56
CA LYS A 1068 -96.80 -47.88 -2.65
C LYS A 1068 -98.26 -47.90 -3.13
N LYS A 1069 -98.77 -46.82 -3.71
CA LYS A 1069 -100.10 -46.81 -4.36
C LYS A 1069 -100.13 -47.68 -5.61
N LEU A 1070 -99.07 -47.66 -6.42
CA LEU A 1070 -98.95 -48.45 -7.65
C LEU A 1070 -98.97 -49.95 -7.34
N LEU A 1071 -98.19 -50.39 -6.34
CA LEU A 1071 -98.22 -51.76 -5.82
C LEU A 1071 -99.64 -52.14 -5.36
N LEU A 1072 -100.26 -51.34 -4.49
CA LEU A 1072 -101.65 -51.57 -4.04
C LEU A 1072 -102.70 -51.57 -5.16
N THR A 1073 -102.42 -50.95 -6.31
CA THR A 1073 -103.28 -51.07 -7.51
C THR A 1073 -102.94 -52.30 -8.35
N ASN A 1074 -101.67 -52.72 -8.42
CA ASN A 1074 -101.28 -53.95 -9.08
C ASN A 1074 -101.83 -55.17 -8.34
N ASP A 1075 -101.70 -55.21 -7.01
CA ASP A 1075 -102.26 -56.25 -6.14
C ASP A 1075 -103.77 -56.43 -6.41
N LYS A 1076 -104.51 -55.31 -6.53
CA LYS A 1076 -105.94 -55.30 -6.89
C LYS A 1076 -106.21 -55.75 -8.33
N VAL A 1077 -105.33 -55.43 -9.27
CA VAL A 1077 -105.44 -55.96 -10.65
C VAL A 1077 -105.22 -57.48 -10.66
N GLU A 1078 -104.32 -58.01 -9.83
CA GLU A 1078 -104.14 -59.45 -9.65
C GLU A 1078 -105.33 -60.11 -8.93
N GLU A 1079 -105.94 -59.45 -7.93
CA GLU A 1079 -107.24 -59.86 -7.35
C GLU A 1079 -108.34 -59.90 -8.44
N PHE A 1080 -108.45 -58.89 -9.30
CA PHE A 1080 -109.41 -58.90 -10.41
C PHE A 1080 -109.11 -59.98 -11.46
N VAL A 1081 -107.84 -60.20 -11.83
CA VAL A 1081 -107.43 -61.24 -12.79
C VAL A 1081 -107.68 -62.65 -12.22
N THR A 1082 -107.45 -62.87 -10.92
CA THR A 1082 -107.76 -64.14 -10.27
C THR A 1082 -109.27 -64.34 -10.11
N PHE A 1083 -110.04 -63.30 -9.77
CA PHE A 1083 -111.51 -63.34 -9.78
C PHE A 1083 -112.06 -63.67 -11.18
N VAL A 1084 -111.60 -63.01 -12.24
CA VAL A 1084 -112.05 -63.28 -13.62
C VAL A 1084 -111.68 -64.70 -14.05
N LYS A 1085 -110.48 -65.19 -13.69
CA LYS A 1085 -110.08 -66.59 -13.94
C LYS A 1085 -110.95 -67.59 -13.18
N ALA A 1086 -111.36 -67.29 -11.94
CA ALA A 1086 -112.28 -68.11 -11.16
C ALA A 1086 -113.69 -68.10 -11.77
N LEU A 1087 -114.25 -66.93 -12.07
CA LEU A 1087 -115.55 -66.75 -12.70
C LEU A 1087 -115.64 -67.44 -14.07
N THR A 1088 -114.56 -67.42 -14.86
CA THR A 1088 -114.49 -68.11 -16.16
C THR A 1088 -114.53 -69.64 -15.99
N ARG A 1089 -113.89 -70.19 -14.94
CA ARG A 1089 -113.97 -71.62 -14.60
C ARG A 1089 -115.35 -72.00 -14.08
N GLU A 1090 -115.98 -71.16 -13.27
CA GLU A 1090 -117.34 -71.38 -12.77
C GLU A 1090 -118.36 -71.38 -13.92
N LEU A 1091 -118.24 -70.43 -14.86
CA LEU A 1091 -119.02 -70.41 -16.10
C LEU A 1091 -118.75 -71.65 -16.97
N GLN A 1092 -117.51 -72.11 -17.08
CA GLN A 1092 -117.19 -73.36 -17.78
C GLN A 1092 -117.90 -74.55 -17.12
N GLN A 1093 -117.80 -74.69 -15.80
CA GLN A 1093 -118.45 -75.78 -15.05
C GLN A 1093 -119.97 -75.70 -15.15
N SER A 1094 -120.56 -74.51 -15.05
CA SER A 1094 -121.99 -74.28 -15.24
C SER A 1094 -122.47 -74.61 -16.66
N VAL A 1095 -121.69 -74.26 -17.70
CA VAL A 1095 -121.99 -74.64 -19.09
C VAL A 1095 -121.83 -76.15 -19.31
N GLN A 1096 -120.84 -76.79 -18.70
CA GLN A 1096 -120.67 -78.25 -18.75
C GLN A 1096 -121.81 -78.97 -18.01
N GLU A 1097 -122.22 -78.50 -16.83
CA GLU A 1097 -123.42 -78.96 -16.12
C GLU A 1097 -124.68 -78.76 -16.96
N LEU A 1098 -124.86 -77.60 -17.61
CA LEU A 1098 -126.02 -77.35 -18.46
C LEU A 1098 -126.01 -78.28 -19.67
N ARG A 1099 -124.85 -78.58 -20.27
CA ARG A 1099 -124.74 -79.57 -21.36
C ARG A 1099 -125.00 -81.01 -20.88
N THR A 1100 -124.57 -81.41 -19.68
CA THR A 1100 -124.91 -82.74 -19.14
C THR A 1100 -126.38 -82.83 -18.74
N LYS A 1101 -126.96 -81.77 -18.15
CA LYS A 1101 -128.40 -81.66 -17.84
C LYS A 1101 -129.25 -81.63 -19.11
N ILE A 1102 -128.80 -81.00 -20.20
CA ILE A 1102 -129.44 -81.05 -21.53
C ILE A 1102 -129.33 -82.45 -22.15
N LYS A 1103 -128.19 -83.15 -22.02
CA LYS A 1103 -128.08 -84.57 -22.44
C LYS A 1103 -129.02 -85.49 -21.65
N GLN A 1104 -129.12 -85.30 -20.34
CA GLN A 1104 -130.08 -86.03 -19.49
C GLN A 1104 -131.53 -85.68 -19.83
N ALA A 1105 -131.83 -84.41 -20.12
CA ALA A 1105 -133.15 -83.97 -20.57
C ALA A 1105 -133.53 -84.62 -21.91
N LYS A 1106 -132.64 -84.61 -22.91
CA LYS A 1106 -132.86 -85.29 -24.20
C LYS A 1106 -133.11 -86.80 -24.03
N LYS A 1107 -132.27 -87.50 -23.25
CA LYS A 1107 -132.51 -88.91 -22.91
C LYS A 1107 -133.82 -89.15 -22.13
N MET A 1108 -134.37 -88.16 -21.42
CA MET A 1108 -135.70 -88.24 -20.81
C MET A 1108 -136.86 -87.80 -21.73
N GLU A 1109 -136.57 -87.07 -22.80
CA GLU A 1109 -137.54 -86.53 -23.75
C GLU A 1109 -137.86 -87.58 -24.84
N GLU A 1110 -136.84 -88.28 -25.34
CA GLU A 1110 -136.99 -89.48 -26.17
C GLU A 1110 -137.80 -90.57 -25.44
N VAL A 1111 -137.56 -90.76 -24.14
CA VAL A 1111 -138.28 -91.71 -23.27
C VAL A 1111 -139.73 -91.28 -22.96
N ARG A 1112 -140.14 -90.04 -23.31
CA ARG A 1112 -141.47 -89.49 -22.98
C ARG A 1112 -142.32 -89.12 -24.21
N ALA A 1113 -141.75 -89.16 -25.41
CA ALA A 1113 -142.46 -88.90 -26.66
C ALA A 1113 -143.31 -90.11 -27.11
N CYS A 1114 -144.59 -90.11 -26.72
CA CYS A 1114 -145.66 -90.95 -27.27
C CYS A 1114 -145.41 -92.48 -27.36
N LYS A 1115 -145.54 -93.13 -26.20
CA LYS A 1115 -146.35 -94.36 -26.11
C LYS A 1115 -147.76 -94.10 -26.66
N LYS A 1116 -147.97 -94.28 -27.97
CA LYS A 1116 -149.30 -94.19 -28.61
C LYS A 1116 -149.39 -94.93 -29.95
N GLY A 1117 -148.98 -96.19 -29.97
CA GLY A 1117 -149.15 -97.10 -31.11
C GLY A 1117 -148.43 -98.43 -30.88
N LEU A 1118 -149.07 -99.53 -31.32
CA LEU A 1118 -148.59 -100.92 -31.25
C LEU A 1118 -148.50 -101.52 -29.82
N SER A 1119 -148.72 -102.84 -29.73
CA SER A 1119 -149.01 -103.53 -28.46
C SER A 1119 -147.79 -104.22 -27.87
N GLN A 1120 -147.68 -104.24 -26.54
CA GLN A 1120 -146.68 -105.03 -25.82
C GLN A 1120 -146.86 -106.56 -26.04
N GLU A 1121 -148.06 -106.99 -26.44
CA GLU A 1121 -148.33 -108.35 -26.92
C GLU A 1121 -147.59 -108.66 -28.23
N SER A 1122 -147.36 -107.66 -29.09
CA SER A 1122 -146.67 -107.88 -30.38
C SER A 1122 -145.17 -108.10 -30.24
N VAL A 1123 -144.53 -107.54 -29.19
CA VAL A 1123 -143.12 -107.81 -28.86
C VAL A 1123 -142.97 -109.21 -28.26
N GLN A 1124 -143.88 -109.62 -27.37
CA GLN A 1124 -143.90 -110.99 -26.85
C GLN A 1124 -144.22 -112.02 -27.93
N LEU A 1125 -145.12 -111.71 -28.87
CA LEU A 1125 -145.42 -112.56 -30.02
C LEU A 1125 -144.24 -112.65 -30.99
N ALA A 1126 -143.52 -111.55 -31.25
CA ALA A 1126 -142.31 -111.57 -32.08
C ALA A 1126 -141.20 -112.43 -31.45
N ALA A 1127 -140.91 -112.26 -30.16
CA ALA A 1127 -139.97 -113.10 -29.43
C ALA A 1127 -140.38 -114.58 -29.44
N SER A 1128 -141.68 -114.88 -29.26
CA SER A 1128 -142.21 -116.24 -29.29
C SER A 1128 -142.28 -116.88 -30.69
N ILE A 1129 -142.21 -116.10 -31.77
CA ILE A 1129 -142.18 -116.59 -33.16
C ILE A 1129 -140.74 -116.76 -33.66
N LEU A 1130 -139.83 -115.86 -33.27
CA LEU A 1130 -138.42 -115.89 -33.68
C LEU A 1130 -137.50 -116.68 -32.73
N ASN A 1131 -138.01 -117.07 -31.55
CA ASN A 1131 -137.31 -117.90 -30.56
C ASN A 1131 -135.96 -117.31 -30.10
N VAL A 1132 -135.94 -115.99 -29.91
CA VAL A 1132 -134.86 -115.17 -29.31
C VAL A 1132 -135.40 -114.41 -28.10
N SER A 1133 -134.55 -114.04 -27.16
CA SER A 1133 -135.01 -113.35 -25.94
C SER A 1133 -135.42 -111.90 -26.25
N THR A 1134 -136.24 -111.31 -25.38
CA THR A 1134 -136.68 -109.91 -25.53
C THR A 1134 -135.52 -108.92 -25.44
N THR A 1135 -134.45 -109.27 -24.72
CA THR A 1135 -133.20 -108.49 -24.64
C THR A 1135 -132.40 -108.51 -25.93
N ASP A 1136 -132.27 -109.66 -26.60
CA ASP A 1136 -131.48 -109.80 -27.84
C ASP A 1136 -132.11 -108.99 -29.00
N LEU A 1137 -133.42 -108.77 -28.96
CA LEU A 1137 -134.15 -107.95 -29.95
C LEU A 1137 -134.00 -106.44 -29.70
N GLU A 1138 -133.63 -106.04 -28.48
CA GLU A 1138 -133.52 -104.64 -28.06
C GLU A 1138 -132.09 -104.11 -28.34
N GLU A 1139 -131.06 -104.96 -28.16
CA GLU A 1139 -129.65 -104.65 -28.45
C GLU A 1139 -129.35 -104.49 -29.96
N ILE A 1140 -130.15 -105.12 -30.83
CA ILE A 1140 -130.02 -104.99 -32.31
C ILE A 1140 -130.58 -103.65 -32.84
N LEU A 1141 -131.28 -102.86 -32.00
CA LEU A 1141 -131.92 -101.60 -32.39
C LEU A 1141 -131.16 -100.33 -31.97
N GLU A 1142 -130.07 -100.42 -31.18
CA GLU A 1142 -129.19 -99.27 -30.92
C GLU A 1142 -128.15 -99.09 -32.04
N VAL A 1143 -128.13 -97.91 -32.68
CA VAL A 1143 -127.20 -97.55 -33.77
C VAL A 1143 -126.33 -96.36 -33.34
N ASP A 1144 -125.02 -96.48 -33.59
CA ASP A 1144 -123.95 -95.80 -32.83
C ASP A 1144 -123.53 -94.42 -33.39
N ASP A 1145 -124.44 -93.44 -33.37
CA ASP A 1145 -124.22 -92.11 -34.01
C ASP A 1145 -123.92 -90.94 -33.03
N GLU A 1146 -124.13 -91.10 -31.71
CA GLU A 1146 -124.00 -89.99 -30.73
C GLU A 1146 -122.58 -89.79 -30.16
N VAL A 1147 -121.67 -90.77 -30.27
CA VAL A 1147 -120.36 -90.74 -29.57
C VAL A 1147 -119.39 -89.72 -30.22
N THR A 1148 -119.42 -89.56 -31.54
CA THR A 1148 -118.45 -88.75 -32.29
C THR A 1148 -118.62 -87.24 -32.07
N LYS A 1149 -119.88 -86.78 -32.09
CA LYS A 1149 -120.28 -85.36 -31.98
C LYS A 1149 -119.81 -84.73 -30.67
N THR A 1150 -119.87 -85.49 -29.59
CA THR A 1150 -119.61 -84.99 -28.23
C THR A 1150 -118.13 -84.75 -27.92
N LYS A 1151 -117.19 -85.30 -28.70
CA LYS A 1151 -115.77 -84.95 -28.60
C LYS A 1151 -115.43 -83.60 -29.26
N MET A 1152 -116.02 -83.27 -30.42
CA MET A 1152 -115.76 -82.00 -31.09
C MET A 1152 -116.21 -80.77 -30.28
N GLU A 1153 -117.28 -80.90 -29.50
CA GLU A 1153 -117.78 -79.81 -28.65
C GLU A 1153 -116.85 -79.52 -27.46
N PHE A 1154 -116.17 -80.54 -26.92
CA PHE A 1154 -115.28 -80.40 -25.78
C PHE A 1154 -113.96 -79.70 -26.14
N GLU A 1155 -113.42 -79.98 -27.32
CA GLU A 1155 -112.17 -79.36 -27.79
C GLU A 1155 -112.38 -77.88 -28.16
N LYS A 1156 -113.56 -77.52 -28.69
CA LYS A 1156 -113.95 -76.12 -28.94
C LYS A 1156 -114.05 -75.27 -27.67
N ASP A 1157 -114.57 -75.82 -26.57
CA ASP A 1157 -114.59 -75.11 -25.28
C ASP A 1157 -113.16 -74.81 -24.78
N LYS A 1158 -112.24 -75.76 -25.00
CA LYS A 1158 -110.83 -75.69 -24.62
C LYS A 1158 -110.06 -74.68 -25.49
N GLU A 1159 -110.33 -74.62 -26.80
CA GLU A 1159 -109.84 -73.55 -27.68
C GLU A 1159 -110.36 -72.18 -27.24
N TRP A 1160 -111.65 -72.07 -26.88
CA TRP A 1160 -112.26 -70.82 -26.43
C TRP A 1160 -111.67 -70.32 -25.09
N LEU A 1161 -111.38 -71.23 -24.16
CA LEU A 1161 -110.65 -70.92 -22.92
C LEU A 1161 -109.22 -70.46 -23.17
N GLN A 1162 -108.49 -71.10 -24.10
CA GLN A 1162 -107.17 -70.62 -24.51
C GLN A 1162 -107.23 -69.25 -25.20
N TYR A 1163 -108.30 -68.96 -25.94
CA TYR A 1163 -108.53 -67.65 -26.56
C TYR A 1163 -108.80 -66.56 -25.51
N ILE A 1164 -109.64 -66.83 -24.51
CA ILE A 1164 -109.87 -65.90 -23.38
C ILE A 1164 -108.58 -65.69 -22.56
N GLN A 1165 -107.83 -66.76 -22.27
CA GLN A 1165 -106.58 -66.61 -21.52
C GLN A 1165 -105.54 -65.79 -22.30
N LYS A 1166 -105.41 -66.00 -23.62
CA LYS A 1166 -104.58 -65.16 -24.50
C LYS A 1166 -105.06 -63.71 -24.56
N LEU A 1167 -106.37 -63.45 -24.54
CA LEU A 1167 -106.91 -62.09 -24.47
C LEU A 1167 -106.58 -61.39 -23.15
N LEU A 1168 -106.68 -62.09 -22.02
CA LEU A 1168 -106.29 -61.56 -20.70
C LEU A 1168 -104.78 -61.27 -20.65
N GLU A 1169 -103.95 -62.19 -21.11
CA GLU A 1169 -102.49 -62.03 -21.17
C GLU A 1169 -102.08 -60.88 -22.13
N ALA A 1170 -102.74 -60.75 -23.28
CA ALA A 1170 -102.52 -59.65 -24.22
C ALA A 1170 -102.99 -58.30 -23.69
N GLN A 1171 -104.11 -58.23 -22.95
CA GLN A 1171 -104.55 -56.97 -22.33
C GLN A 1171 -103.64 -56.55 -21.17
N CYS A 1172 -103.15 -57.48 -20.34
CA CYS A 1172 -102.12 -57.17 -19.35
C CYS A 1172 -100.86 -56.61 -20.02
N PHE A 1173 -100.40 -57.22 -21.12
CA PHE A 1173 -99.27 -56.67 -21.90
C PHE A 1173 -99.55 -55.29 -22.47
N LEU A 1174 -100.76 -55.01 -22.99
CA LEU A 1174 -101.12 -53.70 -23.52
C LEU A 1174 -101.14 -52.61 -22.42
N VAL A 1175 -101.59 -52.94 -21.21
CA VAL A 1175 -101.55 -52.03 -20.06
C VAL A 1175 -100.10 -51.70 -19.67
N VAL A 1176 -99.23 -52.72 -19.58
CA VAL A 1176 -97.80 -52.51 -19.27
C VAL A 1176 -97.09 -51.69 -20.36
N ILE A 1177 -97.37 -51.95 -21.64
CA ILE A 1177 -96.77 -51.20 -22.75
C ILE A 1177 -97.24 -49.74 -22.76
N ASN A 1178 -98.53 -49.48 -22.54
CA ASN A 1178 -99.05 -48.11 -22.44
C ASN A 1178 -98.51 -47.36 -21.21
N TRP A 1179 -98.12 -48.07 -20.14
CA TRP A 1179 -97.50 -47.49 -18.94
C TRP A 1179 -95.99 -47.24 -19.09
N LEU A 1180 -95.32 -47.93 -20.04
CA LEU A 1180 -93.93 -47.68 -20.42
C LEU A 1180 -93.78 -46.54 -21.46
N HIS A 1181 -94.89 -46.02 -21.98
CA HIS A 1181 -94.92 -45.03 -23.06
C HIS A 1181 -95.39 -43.63 -22.58
N PHE A 1182 -95.47 -43.43 -21.26
CA PHE A 1182 -95.99 -42.23 -20.59
C PHE A 1182 -95.07 -41.83 -19.42
#